data_AF-A0A9D3Y6I6-F1
#
_entry.id   AF-A0A9D3Y6I6-F1
#
_cell.length_a   1.000
_cell.length_b   1.000
_cell.length_c   1.000
_cell.angle_alpha   90.00
_cell.angle_beta   90.00
_cell.angle_gamma   90.00
#
_symmetry.space_group_name_H-M   'P 1'
#
loop_
_entity.id
_entity.type
_entity.pdbx_description
1 polymer ?
#
loop_
_entity_poly.entity_id
_entity_poly.type
_entity_poly.pdbx_seq_one_letter_code
_entity_poly.pdbx_strand_id
1 'polypeptide(L)'
;MDTFIKASRKTARLLSEQLDALGALRDPDVTSDLCSQYKLPTLLLISGHSSAAHLLLDRIKRDFMQSDGDFLSYADMADRDRKSSCFPMSHFWTYMNVWVAMAAQRLGRFDISYPAFEFCKRFYHPDRQMVCVTEAYENVNQDTTVDVLSTSHLGLLALYMGDVDLAKNCGEGLLKFMNSQPNKEEQIYLRANAQTGDVITSAPPNMKPFYVIHRDHPKQLYFFIGYYGIFMTKLFQATQDQRFLESAKRILDFALTCHESMVTYSFSHKVAYAAALVAAVTKETKYRRLAIGLGEFLVSNQNDEGFFGSQDFQPIDKYDQIIQAGNHILEPASVNRNKSHKNMENPEWPKDVGILAIEVYFPSQYVDQDKLEDFDQVSKGKYTVGLGQAKMGFCSDREDVHSLCLTVVQNLIVKNNISYSDIGRLEVGTETILDKSKSVKTVLMQLFEPCGNTCIEGIDTTNACYGGTSALFNAVNWIESSSWDGRLALVVAGDIAVYATGNARCTGGAGAVAMLIGPGAPLVFDRKCRATHMQHVYDFYKPDMASEYPMVDGRLSIQCYLHALDRCYEIFVKKLQDAGKMKGSSLLDSADAFIFHSPYCKLVQKSVARLLLNDFLSNPHLHGNNGLDTFRSVKHEDTYFDKACESAFMKASEDVFRQKTQPTLLLANQIGNMYTPSVYGGLVSYLVSRSTEELAGSRCVLFSYGSGLASSMFSMHITSSSTLPNNHFSLQCLKDGLGDVKSRLDRRKEVSPPEFNRLMKLREETHHKAPYVPQGEIDGLFPGTWYLTSVDDKHRRQYARTPLQVSDGCTAV
;
A
#
# COMPACT_ATOMS: atom_id res chain seq x y z
N MET A 1 15.21 11.82 -14.33
CA MET A 1 13.81 11.36 -14.29
C MET A 1 12.94 12.37 -13.58
N ASP A 2 13.30 12.75 -12.34
CA ASP A 2 12.55 13.73 -11.55
C ASP A 2 12.43 15.09 -12.24
N THR A 3 13.48 15.52 -12.95
CA THR A 3 13.46 16.73 -13.79
C THR A 3 12.35 16.71 -14.84
N PHE A 4 12.19 15.59 -15.56
CA PHE A 4 11.15 15.41 -16.59
C PHE A 4 9.74 15.41 -15.99
N ILE A 5 9.57 14.70 -14.87
CA ILE A 5 8.29 14.63 -14.15
C ILE A 5 7.90 16.00 -13.61
N LYS A 6 8.85 16.73 -13.01
CA LYS A 6 8.63 18.07 -12.48
C LYS A 6 8.24 19.05 -13.59
N ALA A 7 8.94 19.02 -14.72
CA ALA A 7 8.65 19.85 -15.88
C ALA A 7 7.22 19.63 -16.41
N SER A 8 6.82 18.36 -16.62
CA SER A 8 5.47 18.06 -17.12
C SER A 8 4.37 18.36 -16.11
N ARG A 9 4.57 18.06 -14.82
CA ARG A 9 3.61 18.40 -13.75
C ARG A 9 3.39 19.90 -13.60
N LYS A 10 4.44 20.71 -13.81
CA LYS A 10 4.35 22.18 -13.82
C LYS A 10 3.35 22.65 -14.89
N THR A 11 3.49 22.15 -16.12
CA THR A 11 2.57 22.45 -17.23
C THR A 11 1.14 21.98 -16.95
N ALA A 12 0.99 20.74 -16.45
CA ALA A 12 -0.33 20.18 -16.19
C ALA A 12 -1.09 20.93 -15.08
N ARG A 13 -0.38 21.37 -14.04
CA ARG A 13 -0.94 22.22 -12.98
C ARG A 13 -1.40 23.57 -13.52
N LEU A 14 -0.56 24.22 -14.34
CA LEU A 14 -0.93 25.51 -14.94
C LEU A 14 -2.19 25.39 -15.80
N LEU A 15 -2.26 24.37 -16.66
CA LEU A 15 -3.41 24.16 -17.53
C LEU A 15 -4.67 23.71 -16.78
N SER A 16 -4.52 22.98 -15.66
CA SER A 16 -5.68 22.61 -14.82
C SER A 16 -6.26 23.83 -14.09
N GLU A 17 -5.42 24.76 -13.64
CA GLU A 17 -5.84 26.02 -13.01
C GLU A 17 -6.53 26.98 -14.02
N GLN A 18 -6.26 26.84 -15.32
CA GLN A 18 -6.93 27.59 -16.39
C GLN A 18 -8.31 27.06 -16.78
N LEU A 19 -8.74 25.91 -16.25
CA LEU A 19 -10.09 25.40 -16.49
C LEU A 19 -11.10 26.16 -15.62
N ASP A 20 -12.23 26.55 -16.20
CA ASP A 20 -13.38 27.03 -15.46
C ASP A 20 -14.24 25.87 -14.92
N ALA A 21 -15.32 26.21 -14.23
CA ALA A 21 -16.23 25.23 -13.63
C ALA A 21 -16.99 24.36 -14.66
N LEU A 22 -16.97 24.72 -15.95
CA LEU A 22 -17.57 23.97 -17.05
C LEU A 22 -16.55 23.20 -17.88
N GLY A 23 -15.27 23.21 -17.45
CA GLY A 23 -14.17 22.53 -18.11
C GLY A 23 -13.59 23.29 -19.30
N ALA A 24 -13.88 24.58 -19.44
CA ALA A 24 -13.36 25.39 -20.53
C ALA A 24 -12.04 26.07 -20.16
N LEU A 25 -11.07 26.10 -21.10
CA LEU A 25 -9.92 26.97 -20.96
C LEU A 25 -10.39 28.43 -20.98
N ARG A 26 -9.89 29.22 -20.03
CA ARG A 26 -10.22 30.65 -19.88
C ARG A 26 -9.65 31.55 -20.98
N ASP A 27 -8.73 31.05 -21.80
CA ASP A 27 -8.17 31.79 -22.92
C ASP A 27 -9.17 31.84 -24.09
N PRO A 28 -9.75 33.02 -24.41
CA PRO A 28 -10.78 33.14 -25.43
C PRO A 28 -10.29 32.85 -26.85
N ASP A 29 -8.98 32.99 -27.11
CA ASP A 29 -8.40 32.81 -28.45
C ASP A 29 -8.30 31.33 -28.86
N VAL A 30 -8.42 30.42 -27.89
CA VAL A 30 -8.23 28.98 -28.12
C VAL A 30 -9.42 28.14 -27.67
N THR A 31 -10.33 28.70 -26.84
CA THR A 31 -11.37 27.92 -26.17
C THR A 31 -12.42 27.31 -27.11
N SER A 32 -12.65 27.92 -28.28
CA SER A 32 -13.66 27.48 -29.25
C SER A 32 -13.17 26.41 -30.23
N ASP A 33 -11.88 26.09 -30.25
CA ASP A 33 -11.30 25.13 -31.18
C ASP A 33 -10.73 23.92 -30.41
N LEU A 34 -11.24 22.73 -30.71
CA LEU A 34 -10.82 21.49 -30.04
C LEU A 34 -9.33 21.19 -30.24
N CYS A 35 -8.71 21.71 -31.31
CA CYS A 35 -7.29 21.51 -31.57
C CYS A 35 -6.39 22.05 -30.44
N SER A 36 -6.85 23.01 -29.64
CA SER A 36 -6.07 23.47 -28.49
C SER A 36 -6.15 22.56 -27.26
N GLN A 37 -7.08 21.58 -27.22
CA GLN A 37 -7.44 20.87 -25.97
C GLN A 37 -7.52 19.35 -26.09
N TYR A 38 -7.64 18.78 -27.29
CA TYR A 38 -7.86 17.33 -27.48
C TYR A 38 -6.82 16.40 -26.82
N LYS A 39 -5.58 16.88 -26.64
CA LYS A 39 -4.50 16.15 -25.95
C LYS A 39 -4.49 16.35 -24.43
N LEU A 40 -5.14 17.41 -23.92
CA LEU A 40 -5.07 17.84 -22.53
C LEU A 40 -5.69 16.83 -21.55
N PRO A 41 -6.79 16.12 -21.87
CA PRO A 41 -7.30 15.05 -21.01
C PRO A 41 -6.23 13.99 -20.70
N THR A 42 -5.38 13.64 -21.69
CA THR A 42 -4.29 12.69 -21.46
C THR A 42 -3.27 13.26 -20.48
N LEU A 43 -2.84 14.52 -20.66
CA LEU A 43 -1.85 15.17 -19.79
C LEU A 43 -2.35 15.31 -18.35
N LEU A 44 -3.61 15.74 -18.16
CA LEU A 44 -4.24 15.86 -16.85
C LEU A 44 -4.34 14.51 -16.16
N LEU A 45 -4.76 13.46 -16.88
CA LEU A 45 -4.78 12.10 -16.37
C LEU A 45 -3.39 11.62 -15.90
N ILE A 46 -2.37 11.69 -16.77
CA ILE A 46 -1.05 11.15 -16.43
C ILE A 46 -0.29 11.96 -15.38
N SER A 47 -0.70 13.21 -15.15
CA SER A 47 -0.11 14.09 -14.13
C SER A 47 -0.81 14.02 -12.77
N GLY A 48 -1.95 13.31 -12.66
CA GLY A 48 -2.70 13.13 -11.41
C GLY A 48 -3.89 14.07 -11.21
N HIS A 49 -4.30 14.83 -12.23
CA HIS A 49 -5.44 15.75 -12.19
C HIS A 49 -6.71 15.11 -12.77
N SER A 50 -7.10 13.93 -12.27
CA SER A 50 -8.20 13.13 -12.84
C SER A 50 -9.54 13.87 -12.87
N SER A 51 -9.88 14.62 -11.82
CA SER A 51 -11.12 15.42 -11.78
C SER A 51 -11.17 16.48 -12.89
N ALA A 52 -10.05 17.16 -13.13
CA ALA A 52 -9.94 18.14 -14.21
C ALA A 52 -10.02 17.47 -15.60
N ALA A 53 -9.46 16.27 -15.74
CA ALA A 53 -9.57 15.48 -16.97
C ALA A 53 -11.02 15.07 -17.26
N HIS A 54 -11.77 14.62 -16.24
CA HIS A 54 -13.19 14.31 -16.37
C HIS A 54 -14.01 15.55 -16.76
N LEU A 55 -13.77 16.68 -16.10
CA LEU A 55 -14.47 17.93 -16.37
C LEU A 55 -14.24 18.43 -17.80
N LEU A 56 -12.99 18.34 -18.28
CA LEU A 56 -12.67 18.68 -19.66
C LEU A 56 -13.29 17.69 -20.67
N LEU A 57 -13.37 16.40 -20.34
CA LEU A 57 -14.06 15.42 -21.20
C LEU A 57 -15.57 15.67 -21.27
N ASP A 58 -16.20 16.12 -20.18
CA ASP A 58 -17.61 16.54 -20.20
C ASP A 58 -17.82 17.70 -21.16
N ARG A 59 -16.91 18.69 -21.13
CA ARG A 59 -16.89 19.76 -22.11
C ARG A 59 -16.73 19.25 -23.53
N ILE A 60 -15.69 18.43 -23.78
CA ILE A 60 -15.37 17.96 -25.13
C ILE A 60 -16.56 17.21 -25.73
N LYS A 61 -17.22 16.37 -24.91
CA LYS A 61 -18.43 15.66 -25.31
C LYS A 61 -19.57 16.62 -25.63
N ARG A 62 -19.83 17.59 -24.76
CA ARG A 62 -20.96 18.52 -24.89
C ARG A 62 -20.81 19.45 -26.11
N ASP A 63 -19.60 19.97 -26.33
CA ASP A 63 -19.40 21.09 -27.25
C ASP A 63 -18.89 20.63 -28.64
N PHE A 64 -18.23 19.46 -28.76
CA PHE A 64 -17.57 19.05 -30.00
C PHE A 64 -18.00 17.68 -30.55
N MET A 65 -18.53 16.79 -29.71
CA MET A 65 -18.86 15.42 -30.13
C MET A 65 -20.16 15.37 -30.95
N GLN A 66 -20.08 14.75 -32.12
CA GLN A 66 -21.20 14.54 -33.02
C GLN A 66 -21.94 13.24 -32.70
N SER A 67 -23.16 13.10 -33.21
CA SER A 67 -23.99 11.92 -32.97
C SER A 67 -23.39 10.62 -33.51
N ASP A 68 -22.54 10.70 -34.54
CA ASP A 68 -21.86 9.56 -35.14
C ASP A 68 -20.50 9.24 -34.47
N GLY A 69 -20.13 9.99 -33.43
CA GLY A 69 -18.87 9.84 -32.70
C GLY A 69 -17.71 10.66 -33.24
N ASP A 70 -17.90 11.50 -34.27
CA ASP A 70 -16.85 12.44 -34.69
C ASP A 70 -16.68 13.58 -33.66
N PHE A 71 -15.55 14.29 -33.73
CA PHE A 71 -15.34 15.56 -33.03
C PHE A 71 -14.99 16.66 -34.01
N LEU A 72 -15.78 17.74 -34.00
CA LEU A 72 -15.64 18.88 -34.90
C LEU A 72 -15.64 20.18 -34.11
N SER A 73 -14.74 21.10 -34.45
CA SER A 73 -14.72 22.43 -33.83
C SER A 73 -15.77 23.38 -34.42
N TYR A 74 -16.26 23.09 -35.63
CA TYR A 74 -17.13 23.97 -36.41
C TYR A 74 -18.35 23.22 -36.99
N ALA A 75 -18.94 22.31 -36.22
CA ALA A 75 -20.03 21.42 -36.67
C ALA A 75 -21.24 22.16 -37.30
N ASP A 76 -21.51 23.39 -36.85
CA ASP A 76 -22.63 24.23 -37.29
C ASP A 76 -22.29 25.20 -38.44
N MET A 77 -21.07 25.16 -38.97
CA MET A 77 -20.66 26.02 -40.10
C MET A 77 -20.89 25.32 -41.45
N ALA A 78 -21.18 26.11 -42.49
CA ALA A 78 -21.49 25.61 -43.84
C ALA A 78 -20.33 24.87 -44.54
N ASP A 79 -19.13 24.89 -43.95
CA ASP A 79 -17.91 24.29 -44.48
C ASP A 79 -17.64 22.94 -43.80
N ARG A 80 -18.32 21.88 -44.28
CA ARG A 80 -18.17 20.52 -43.75
C ARG A 80 -16.80 19.88 -44.02
N ASP A 81 -15.93 20.54 -44.80
CA ASP A 81 -14.59 20.05 -45.13
C ASP A 81 -13.53 20.51 -44.09
N ARG A 82 -13.94 21.29 -43.08
CA ARG A 82 -13.05 21.89 -42.09
C ARG A 82 -13.22 21.30 -40.68
N LYS A 83 -12.27 20.47 -40.26
CA LYS A 83 -12.27 19.84 -38.92
C LYS A 83 -11.92 20.82 -37.79
N SER A 84 -10.98 21.72 -38.05
CA SER A 84 -10.44 22.72 -37.12
C SER A 84 -9.86 23.90 -37.90
N SER A 85 -9.55 25.00 -37.21
CA SER A 85 -8.80 26.11 -37.78
C SER A 85 -7.36 25.72 -38.13
N CYS A 86 -6.83 24.69 -37.45
CA CYS A 86 -5.51 24.13 -37.72
C CYS A 86 -5.55 23.25 -38.99
N PHE A 87 -4.97 23.74 -40.09
CA PHE A 87 -4.97 23.11 -41.41
C PHE A 87 -4.61 21.60 -41.42
N PRO A 88 -3.59 21.13 -40.67
CA PRO A 88 -3.28 19.70 -40.60
C PRO A 88 -4.41 18.81 -40.09
N MET A 89 -5.36 19.31 -39.29
CA MET A 89 -6.42 18.47 -38.71
C MET A 89 -7.46 18.01 -39.74
N SER A 90 -7.68 18.77 -40.81
CA SER A 90 -8.45 18.28 -41.97
C SER A 90 -7.67 17.27 -42.82
N HIS A 91 -6.35 17.19 -42.64
CA HIS A 91 -5.45 16.28 -43.38
C HIS A 91 -5.02 15.06 -42.56
N PHE A 92 -5.57 14.87 -41.37
CA PHE A 92 -5.44 13.68 -40.52
C PHE A 92 -6.75 13.54 -39.75
N TRP A 93 -7.83 13.19 -40.45
CA TRP A 93 -9.20 13.41 -39.97
C TRP A 93 -9.48 12.74 -38.61
N THR A 94 -8.96 11.54 -38.37
CA THR A 94 -9.21 10.80 -37.12
C THR A 94 -8.25 11.15 -35.99
N TYR A 95 -7.28 12.05 -36.20
CA TYR A 95 -6.19 12.30 -35.26
C TYR A 95 -6.68 12.82 -33.90
N MET A 96 -7.56 13.83 -33.90
CA MET A 96 -8.12 14.37 -32.64
C MET A 96 -8.99 13.34 -31.92
N ASN A 97 -9.82 12.62 -32.69
CA ASN A 97 -10.72 11.59 -32.18
C ASN A 97 -9.95 10.52 -31.40
N VAL A 98 -8.84 10.03 -31.97
CA VAL A 98 -8.03 8.98 -31.35
C VAL A 98 -7.49 9.41 -29.98
N TRP A 99 -6.99 10.63 -29.88
CA TRP A 99 -6.50 11.17 -28.61
C TRP A 99 -7.58 11.29 -27.53
N VAL A 100 -8.74 11.83 -27.90
CA VAL A 100 -9.88 11.96 -26.97
C VAL A 100 -10.37 10.57 -26.55
N ALA A 101 -10.53 9.64 -27.51
CA ALA A 101 -10.96 8.27 -27.26
C ALA A 101 -9.99 7.53 -26.33
N MET A 102 -8.68 7.64 -26.56
CA MET A 102 -7.66 7.03 -25.70
C MET A 102 -7.71 7.58 -24.27
N ALA A 103 -7.87 8.89 -24.10
CA ALA A 103 -7.97 9.50 -22.77
C ALA A 103 -9.26 9.07 -22.05
N ALA A 104 -10.39 9.12 -22.75
CA ALA A 104 -11.70 8.71 -22.24
C ALA A 104 -11.70 7.25 -21.81
N GLN A 105 -11.13 6.35 -22.64
CA GLN A 105 -11.04 4.92 -22.34
C GLN A 105 -10.26 4.66 -21.04
N ARG A 106 -9.14 5.37 -20.84
CA ARG A 106 -8.32 5.24 -19.63
C ARG A 106 -8.96 5.82 -18.37
N LEU A 107 -9.94 6.71 -18.52
CA LEU A 107 -10.73 7.33 -17.44
C LEU A 107 -12.07 6.61 -17.21
N GLY A 108 -12.38 5.52 -17.93
CA GLY A 108 -13.66 4.82 -17.82
C GLY A 108 -14.85 5.58 -18.42
N ARG A 109 -14.61 6.56 -19.30
CA ARG A 109 -15.63 7.37 -20.00
C ARG A 109 -16.08 6.69 -21.30
N PHE A 110 -16.72 5.53 -21.16
CA PHE A 110 -17.18 4.71 -22.29
C PHE A 110 -18.25 5.42 -23.14
N ASP A 111 -18.96 6.38 -22.54
CA ASP A 111 -19.90 7.28 -23.22
C ASP A 111 -19.25 8.20 -24.26
N ILE A 112 -17.91 8.29 -24.26
CA ILE A 112 -17.10 9.04 -25.23
C ILE A 112 -16.22 8.08 -26.04
N SER A 113 -15.52 7.16 -25.37
CA SER A 113 -14.52 6.32 -26.05
C SER A 113 -15.12 5.35 -27.06
N TYR A 114 -16.29 4.75 -26.76
CA TYR A 114 -16.89 3.73 -27.64
C TYR A 114 -17.40 4.35 -28.95
N PRO A 115 -18.23 5.41 -28.94
CA PRO A 115 -18.68 6.00 -30.20
C PRO A 115 -17.52 6.57 -31.03
N ALA A 116 -16.53 7.19 -30.38
CA ALA A 116 -15.35 7.70 -31.07
C ALA A 116 -14.52 6.60 -31.74
N PHE A 117 -14.39 5.44 -31.09
CA PHE A 117 -13.70 4.29 -31.68
C PHE A 117 -14.46 3.72 -32.88
N GLU A 118 -15.78 3.57 -32.78
CA GLU A 118 -16.63 3.15 -33.90
C GLU A 118 -16.49 4.10 -35.10
N PHE A 119 -16.49 5.42 -34.85
CA PHE A 119 -16.24 6.41 -35.90
C PHE A 119 -14.87 6.21 -36.57
N CYS A 120 -13.80 6.09 -35.78
CA CYS A 120 -12.44 5.96 -36.32
C CYS A 120 -12.26 4.69 -37.16
N LYS A 121 -12.95 3.58 -36.82
CA LYS A 121 -12.91 2.34 -37.60
C LYS A 121 -13.42 2.50 -39.03
N ARG A 122 -14.29 3.47 -39.32
CA ARG A 122 -14.77 3.76 -40.68
C ARG A 122 -13.66 4.15 -41.65
N PHE A 123 -12.52 4.63 -41.14
CA PHE A 123 -11.35 5.03 -41.95
C PHE A 123 -10.36 3.87 -42.19
N TYR A 124 -10.56 2.71 -41.55
CA TYR A 124 -9.69 1.55 -41.74
C TYR A 124 -9.96 0.88 -43.09
N HIS A 125 -8.93 0.78 -43.93
CA HIS A 125 -9.00 0.10 -45.22
C HIS A 125 -8.59 -1.37 -45.06
N PRO A 126 -9.51 -2.35 -45.21
CA PRO A 126 -9.24 -3.76 -44.93
C PRO A 126 -8.17 -4.38 -45.83
N ASP A 127 -8.20 -4.11 -47.15
CA ASP A 127 -7.23 -4.71 -48.08
C ASP A 127 -5.81 -4.18 -47.90
N ARG A 128 -5.68 -2.88 -47.61
CA ARG A 128 -4.39 -2.24 -47.33
C ARG A 128 -3.92 -2.49 -45.90
N GLN A 129 -4.84 -2.82 -45.00
CA GLN A 129 -4.64 -2.91 -43.56
C GLN A 129 -4.01 -1.61 -43.00
N MET A 130 -4.42 -0.47 -43.56
CA MET A 130 -3.95 0.87 -43.22
C MET A 130 -5.14 1.84 -43.16
N VAL A 131 -4.93 3.03 -42.61
CA VAL A 131 -5.98 4.02 -42.36
C VAL A 131 -5.97 5.11 -43.40
N CYS A 132 -7.15 5.39 -43.97
CA CYS A 132 -7.40 6.49 -44.88
C CYS A 132 -7.27 7.83 -44.15
N VAL A 133 -6.63 8.80 -44.78
CA VAL A 133 -6.17 10.02 -44.10
C VAL A 133 -7.25 11.09 -43.99
N THR A 134 -8.06 11.27 -45.04
CA THR A 134 -9.05 12.35 -45.16
C THR A 134 -10.48 11.83 -45.21
N GLU A 135 -10.71 10.69 -45.86
CA GLU A 135 -12.04 10.14 -46.14
C GLU A 135 -12.24 8.78 -45.47
N ALA A 136 -13.50 8.47 -45.13
CA ALA A 136 -13.88 7.13 -44.71
C ALA A 136 -13.62 6.12 -45.84
N TYR A 137 -13.37 4.86 -45.49
CA TYR A 137 -13.05 3.79 -46.43
C TYR A 137 -14.12 3.63 -47.54
N GLU A 138 -15.39 3.81 -47.19
CA GLU A 138 -16.52 3.76 -48.13
C GLU A 138 -16.45 4.80 -49.26
N ASN A 139 -15.68 5.88 -49.07
CA ASN A 139 -15.56 7.00 -50.01
C ASN A 139 -14.20 7.07 -50.71
N VAL A 140 -13.38 6.00 -50.61
CA VAL A 140 -12.05 5.96 -51.23
C VAL A 140 -12.14 6.21 -52.74
N ASN A 141 -11.36 7.18 -53.19
CA ASN A 141 -11.18 7.56 -54.59
C ASN A 141 -9.69 7.58 -54.97
N GLN A 142 -9.39 7.94 -56.22
CA GLN A 142 -8.04 7.97 -56.78
C GLN A 142 -7.05 8.87 -56.01
N ASP A 143 -7.56 9.91 -55.33
CA ASP A 143 -6.76 10.89 -54.59
C ASP A 143 -6.65 10.53 -53.09
N THR A 144 -7.37 9.50 -52.65
CA THR A 144 -7.36 9.05 -51.26
C THR A 144 -6.02 8.37 -50.93
N THR A 145 -5.45 8.73 -49.78
CA THR A 145 -4.19 8.17 -49.31
C THR A 145 -4.36 7.45 -47.99
N VAL A 146 -3.52 6.45 -47.77
CA VAL A 146 -3.29 5.83 -46.46
C VAL A 146 -1.91 6.20 -45.96
N ASP A 147 -1.74 6.34 -44.65
CA ASP A 147 -0.46 6.82 -44.10
C ASP A 147 0.02 6.09 -42.85
N VAL A 148 1.27 6.38 -42.50
CA VAL A 148 1.94 5.81 -41.33
C VAL A 148 1.33 6.32 -40.01
N LEU A 149 0.98 7.60 -39.91
CA LEU A 149 0.54 8.22 -38.66
C LEU A 149 -0.84 7.74 -38.24
N SER A 150 -1.83 7.86 -39.12
CA SER A 150 -3.23 7.53 -38.84
C SER A 150 -3.37 6.03 -38.58
N THR A 151 -2.61 5.20 -39.31
CA THR A 151 -2.56 3.75 -39.08
C THR A 151 -1.96 3.41 -37.72
N SER A 152 -0.85 4.05 -37.34
CA SER A 152 -0.23 3.84 -36.02
C SER A 152 -1.15 4.31 -34.88
N HIS A 153 -1.92 5.37 -35.10
CA HIS A 153 -2.89 5.91 -34.15
C HIS A 153 -4.08 5.00 -33.92
N LEU A 154 -4.75 4.58 -34.99
CA LEU A 154 -5.88 3.67 -34.86
C LEU A 154 -5.45 2.34 -34.27
N GLY A 155 -4.30 1.81 -34.69
CA GLY A 155 -3.74 0.59 -34.11
C GLY A 155 -3.46 0.74 -32.62
N LEU A 156 -2.96 1.90 -32.18
CA LEU A 156 -2.75 2.18 -30.76
C LEU A 156 -4.09 2.29 -30.01
N LEU A 157 -5.09 2.98 -30.55
CA LEU A 157 -6.43 3.05 -29.97
C LEU A 157 -7.05 1.65 -29.85
N ALA A 158 -6.94 0.82 -30.89
CA ALA A 158 -7.44 -0.55 -30.89
C ALA A 158 -6.85 -1.38 -29.73
N LEU A 159 -5.54 -1.21 -29.42
CA LEU A 159 -4.94 -1.82 -28.22
C LEU A 159 -5.57 -1.34 -26.91
N TYR A 160 -5.91 -0.05 -26.78
CA TYR A 160 -6.60 0.49 -25.58
C TYR A 160 -8.06 0.04 -25.48
N MET A 161 -8.70 -0.22 -26.63
CA MET A 161 -10.08 -0.69 -26.70
C MET A 161 -10.19 -2.22 -26.55
N GLY A 162 -9.07 -2.94 -26.55
CA GLY A 162 -9.03 -4.40 -26.47
C GLY A 162 -9.23 -5.13 -27.80
N ASP A 163 -9.29 -4.41 -28.93
CA ASP A 163 -9.39 -4.98 -30.28
C ASP A 163 -7.99 -5.29 -30.82
N VAL A 164 -7.42 -6.41 -30.33
CA VAL A 164 -6.06 -6.82 -30.65
C VAL A 164 -5.93 -7.24 -32.12
N ASP A 165 -7.00 -7.74 -32.75
CA ASP A 165 -6.99 -8.17 -34.15
C ASP A 165 -6.87 -6.98 -35.11
N LEU A 166 -7.66 -5.91 -34.88
CA LEU A 166 -7.52 -4.67 -35.64
C LEU A 166 -6.13 -4.06 -35.46
N ALA A 167 -5.62 -4.04 -34.23
CA ALA A 167 -4.26 -3.57 -33.95
C ALA A 167 -3.21 -4.39 -34.72
N LYS A 168 -3.31 -5.72 -34.70
CA LYS A 168 -2.40 -6.61 -35.42
C LYS A 168 -2.45 -6.35 -36.93
N ASN A 169 -3.64 -6.19 -37.50
CA ASN A 169 -3.79 -5.89 -38.91
C ASN A 169 -3.12 -4.56 -39.28
N CYS A 170 -3.34 -3.49 -38.51
CA CYS A 170 -2.64 -2.22 -38.70
C CYS A 170 -1.11 -2.39 -38.67
N GLY A 171 -0.61 -3.23 -37.76
CA GLY A 171 0.81 -3.59 -37.70
C GLY A 171 1.31 -4.30 -38.96
N GLU A 172 0.58 -5.29 -39.47
CA GLU A 172 0.94 -6.01 -40.69
C GLU A 172 0.93 -5.10 -41.92
N GLY A 173 -0.07 -4.23 -42.07
CA GLY A 173 -0.13 -3.23 -43.15
C GLY A 173 1.08 -2.30 -43.13
N LEU A 174 1.44 -1.80 -41.94
CA LEU A 174 2.62 -0.99 -41.74
C LEU A 174 3.94 -1.73 -42.01
N LEU A 175 4.05 -3.02 -41.68
CA LEU A 175 5.24 -3.82 -42.06
C LEU A 175 5.34 -3.97 -43.59
N LYS A 176 4.23 -4.27 -44.27
CA LYS A 176 4.18 -4.35 -45.74
C LYS A 176 4.61 -3.03 -46.38
N PHE A 177 4.06 -1.91 -45.90
CA PHE A 177 4.38 -0.57 -46.39
C PHE A 177 5.84 -0.19 -46.14
N MET A 178 6.38 -0.46 -44.95
CA MET A 178 7.80 -0.20 -44.68
C MET A 178 8.72 -1.12 -45.49
N ASN A 179 8.25 -2.31 -45.87
CA ASN A 179 9.00 -3.21 -46.73
C ASN A 179 9.00 -2.79 -48.21
N SER A 180 7.98 -2.08 -48.70
CA SER A 180 7.88 -1.61 -50.09
C SER A 180 8.62 -0.29 -50.38
N GLN A 181 9.23 0.34 -49.37
CA GLN A 181 9.97 1.60 -49.55
C GLN A 181 11.14 1.44 -50.55
N PRO A 182 11.28 2.35 -51.53
CA PRO A 182 12.27 2.21 -52.61
C PRO A 182 13.72 2.54 -52.20
N ASN A 183 13.94 3.39 -51.18
CA ASN A 183 15.29 3.80 -50.74
C ASN A 183 15.34 4.11 -49.23
N LYS A 184 15.32 3.06 -48.42
CA LYS A 184 15.15 3.11 -46.96
C LYS A 184 16.34 3.70 -46.19
N GLU A 185 17.52 3.78 -46.81
CA GLU A 185 18.74 4.27 -46.17
C GLU A 185 18.86 5.80 -46.27
N GLU A 186 18.26 6.40 -47.31
CA GLU A 186 18.30 7.85 -47.54
C GLU A 186 16.99 8.55 -47.15
N GLN A 187 15.84 7.87 -47.25
CA GLN A 187 14.54 8.48 -46.98
C GLN A 187 13.45 7.48 -46.65
N ILE A 188 12.44 7.93 -45.90
CA ILE A 188 11.23 7.16 -45.57
C ILE A 188 10.02 7.94 -46.06
N TYR A 189 9.28 7.35 -47.00
CA TYR A 189 7.99 7.84 -47.46
C TYR A 189 6.89 7.43 -46.48
N LEU A 190 5.91 8.30 -46.30
CA LEU A 190 4.94 8.23 -45.22
C LEU A 190 3.52 7.87 -45.69
N ARG A 191 3.28 7.91 -47.01
CA ARG A 191 1.95 7.71 -47.62
C ARG A 191 1.99 6.74 -48.79
N ALA A 192 0.88 6.03 -48.97
CA ALA A 192 0.57 5.24 -50.16
C ALA A 192 -0.78 5.67 -50.74
N ASN A 193 -0.96 5.44 -52.04
CA ASN A 193 -2.26 5.57 -52.66
C ASN A 193 -3.20 4.48 -52.10
N ALA A 194 -4.40 4.84 -51.65
CA ALA A 194 -5.33 3.89 -51.04
C ALA A 194 -5.82 2.84 -52.06
N GLN A 195 -6.04 3.26 -53.31
CA GLN A 195 -6.56 2.40 -54.37
C GLN A 195 -5.52 1.44 -54.93
N THR A 196 -4.27 1.87 -55.15
CA THR A 196 -3.22 0.99 -55.74
C THR A 196 -2.32 0.35 -54.69
N GLY A 197 -2.12 1.00 -53.54
CA GLY A 197 -1.15 0.60 -52.51
C GLY A 197 0.28 1.06 -52.80
N ASP A 198 0.51 1.78 -53.90
CA ASP A 198 1.83 2.25 -54.28
C ASP A 198 2.31 3.36 -53.35
N VAL A 199 3.60 3.29 -52.98
CA VAL A 199 4.26 4.33 -52.19
C VAL A 199 4.29 5.61 -53.00
N ILE A 200 3.80 6.71 -52.41
CA ILE A 200 3.78 8.00 -53.09
C ILE A 200 5.15 8.66 -52.93
N THR A 201 5.90 8.71 -54.03
CA THR A 201 7.27 9.25 -54.06
C THR A 201 7.36 10.72 -54.49
N SER A 202 6.28 11.27 -55.04
CA SER A 202 6.16 12.68 -55.41
C SER A 202 5.01 13.33 -54.63
N ALA A 203 5.27 14.50 -54.06
CA ALA A 203 4.28 15.25 -53.29
C ALA A 203 4.22 16.71 -53.77
N PRO A 204 3.06 17.37 -53.68
CA PRO A 204 2.96 18.80 -53.90
C PRO A 204 3.98 19.56 -53.02
N PRO A 205 4.63 20.65 -53.51
CA PRO A 205 5.69 21.32 -52.79
C PRO A 205 5.32 21.76 -51.36
N ASN A 206 4.10 22.23 -51.15
CA ASN A 206 3.55 22.65 -49.86
C ASN A 206 3.18 21.49 -48.92
N MET A 207 3.05 20.27 -49.44
CA MET A 207 2.69 19.07 -48.67
C MET A 207 3.85 18.12 -48.45
N LYS A 208 5.00 18.34 -49.12
CA LYS A 208 6.19 17.50 -49.04
C LYS A 208 6.59 17.07 -47.61
N PRO A 209 6.54 17.95 -46.58
CA PRO A 209 6.86 17.54 -45.19
C PRO A 209 5.96 16.43 -44.60
N PHE A 210 4.77 16.21 -45.16
CA PHE A 210 3.82 15.16 -44.73
C PHE A 210 3.96 13.84 -45.50
N TYR A 211 4.85 13.79 -46.51
CA TYR A 211 5.00 12.64 -47.40
C TYR A 211 6.33 11.93 -47.27
N VAL A 212 7.39 12.60 -46.82
CA VAL A 212 8.74 12.01 -46.76
C VAL A 212 9.58 12.60 -45.64
N ILE A 213 10.41 11.75 -45.02
CA ILE A 213 11.52 12.14 -44.14
C ILE A 213 12.82 11.74 -44.82
N HIS A 214 13.66 12.72 -45.14
CA HIS A 214 15.00 12.52 -45.69
C HIS A 214 16.03 12.42 -44.56
N ARG A 215 17.09 11.65 -44.75
CA ARG A 215 18.17 11.54 -43.77
C ARG A 215 18.85 12.89 -43.54
N ASP A 216 19.21 13.59 -44.61
CA ASP A 216 20.14 14.72 -44.52
C ASP A 216 19.47 16.11 -44.41
N HIS A 217 18.12 16.18 -44.38
CA HIS A 217 17.40 17.46 -44.32
C HIS A 217 17.11 17.91 -42.87
N PRO A 218 17.25 19.21 -42.56
CA PRO A 218 16.98 19.73 -41.22
C PRO A 218 15.48 19.90 -40.91
N LYS A 219 15.14 19.91 -39.61
CA LYS A 219 13.85 20.36 -39.04
C LYS A 219 12.59 19.71 -39.66
N GLN A 220 12.61 18.38 -39.80
CA GLN A 220 11.50 17.61 -40.38
C GLN A 220 10.47 17.16 -39.33
N LEU A 221 9.31 16.69 -39.79
CA LEU A 221 8.21 16.23 -38.94
C LEU A 221 8.46 14.80 -38.42
N TYR A 222 9.43 14.62 -37.54
CA TYR A 222 9.82 13.29 -37.03
C TYR A 222 8.73 12.56 -36.20
N PHE A 223 7.61 13.21 -35.89
CA PHE A 223 6.52 12.58 -35.14
C PHE A 223 5.87 11.41 -35.88
N PHE A 224 5.93 11.35 -37.22
CA PHE A 224 5.42 10.22 -38.01
C PHE A 224 6.12 8.91 -37.63
N ILE A 225 7.46 8.91 -37.73
CA ILE A 225 8.28 7.75 -37.38
C ILE A 225 8.31 7.48 -35.88
N GLY A 226 8.16 8.53 -35.07
CA GLY A 226 7.98 8.38 -33.62
C GLY A 226 6.71 7.58 -33.29
N TYR A 227 5.56 7.93 -33.88
CA TYR A 227 4.32 7.18 -33.65
C TYR A 227 4.36 5.75 -34.19
N TYR A 228 4.99 5.55 -35.36
CA TYR A 228 5.29 4.21 -35.86
C TYR A 228 6.04 3.39 -34.82
N GLY A 229 7.14 3.92 -34.28
CA GLY A 229 7.95 3.24 -33.27
C GLY A 229 7.19 2.97 -31.97
N ILE A 230 6.37 3.92 -31.51
CA ILE A 230 5.50 3.77 -30.32
C ILE A 230 4.52 2.61 -30.52
N PHE A 231 3.78 2.63 -31.63
CA PHE A 231 2.75 1.64 -31.91
C PHE A 231 3.36 0.25 -32.10
N MET A 232 4.39 0.12 -32.93
CA MET A 232 5.07 -1.16 -33.17
C MET A 232 5.63 -1.78 -31.89
N THR A 233 6.20 -0.97 -31.00
CA THR A 233 6.71 -1.45 -29.72
C THR A 233 5.57 -1.91 -28.80
N LYS A 234 4.46 -1.17 -28.73
CA LYS A 234 3.28 -1.56 -27.93
C LYS A 234 2.56 -2.78 -28.50
N LEU A 235 2.50 -2.91 -29.82
CA LEU A 235 1.96 -4.09 -30.48
C LEU A 235 2.82 -5.32 -30.21
N PHE A 236 4.15 -5.19 -30.25
CA PHE A 236 5.05 -6.25 -29.78
C PHE A 236 4.74 -6.61 -28.31
N GLN A 237 4.57 -5.63 -27.41
CA GLN A 237 4.25 -5.91 -26.02
C GLN A 237 2.94 -6.69 -25.86
N ALA A 238 1.94 -6.44 -26.69
CA ALA A 238 0.66 -7.16 -26.67
C ALA A 238 0.72 -8.55 -27.31
N THR A 239 1.46 -8.71 -28.41
CA THR A 239 1.42 -9.92 -29.26
C THR A 239 2.62 -10.86 -29.10
N GLN A 240 3.74 -10.35 -28.60
CA GLN A 240 5.05 -11.01 -28.59
C GLN A 240 5.63 -11.35 -29.98
N ASP A 241 5.08 -10.78 -31.06
CA ASP A 241 5.64 -10.96 -32.40
C ASP A 241 6.86 -10.06 -32.62
N GLN A 242 8.04 -10.67 -32.67
CA GLN A 242 9.32 -9.99 -32.76
C GLN A 242 9.46 -9.11 -34.01
N ARG A 243 8.72 -9.39 -35.11
CA ARG A 243 8.78 -8.60 -36.35
C ARG A 243 8.43 -7.13 -36.09
N PHE A 244 7.48 -6.86 -35.19
CA PHE A 244 7.08 -5.49 -34.85
C PHE A 244 8.19 -4.76 -34.08
N LEU A 245 8.84 -5.42 -33.11
CA LEU A 245 9.95 -4.82 -32.36
C LEU A 245 11.16 -4.52 -33.24
N GLU A 246 11.52 -5.45 -34.14
CA GLU A 246 12.62 -5.22 -35.07
C GLU A 246 12.33 -4.07 -36.03
N SER A 247 11.07 -3.91 -36.46
CA SER A 247 10.69 -2.77 -37.29
C SER A 247 10.74 -1.44 -36.53
N ALA A 248 10.35 -1.43 -35.24
CA ALA A 248 10.50 -0.26 -34.38
C ALA A 248 11.98 0.13 -34.17
N LYS A 249 12.87 -0.86 -34.01
CA LYS A 249 14.32 -0.63 -33.92
C LYS A 249 14.88 -0.04 -35.21
N ARG A 250 14.52 -0.60 -36.37
CA ARG A 250 14.95 -0.10 -37.68
C ARG A 250 14.59 1.36 -37.90
N ILE A 251 13.38 1.79 -37.50
CA ILE A 251 12.99 3.19 -37.67
C ILE A 251 13.75 4.13 -36.74
N LEU A 252 14.07 3.68 -35.52
CA LEU A 252 14.87 4.47 -34.57
C LEU A 252 16.34 4.54 -35.00
N ASP A 253 16.87 3.47 -35.59
CA ASP A 253 18.20 3.46 -36.17
C ASP A 253 18.29 4.41 -37.37
N PHE A 254 17.25 4.48 -38.21
CA PHE A 254 17.13 5.52 -39.23
C PHE A 254 17.06 6.93 -38.62
N ALA A 255 16.30 7.13 -37.54
CA ALA A 255 16.25 8.43 -36.87
C ALA A 255 17.64 8.86 -36.35
N LEU A 256 18.44 7.93 -35.84
CA LEU A 256 19.82 8.19 -35.36
C LEU A 256 20.79 8.60 -36.47
N THR A 257 20.50 8.27 -37.73
CA THR A 257 21.33 8.70 -38.88
C THR A 257 20.84 10.00 -39.52
N CYS A 258 19.71 10.54 -39.08
CA CYS A 258 19.17 11.79 -39.61
C CYS A 258 20.00 13.01 -39.19
N HIS A 259 19.80 14.12 -39.90
CA HIS A 259 20.38 15.44 -39.64
C HIS A 259 20.33 15.81 -38.15
N GLU A 260 21.35 16.50 -37.65
CA GLU A 260 21.53 16.83 -36.21
C GLU A 260 20.32 17.49 -35.56
N SER A 261 19.54 18.24 -36.33
CA SER A 261 18.28 18.84 -35.88
C SER A 261 17.27 17.83 -35.34
N MET A 262 17.39 16.53 -35.67
CA MET A 262 16.54 15.48 -35.14
C MET A 262 16.52 15.49 -33.61
N VAL A 263 17.67 15.73 -32.95
CA VAL A 263 17.74 15.78 -31.48
C VAL A 263 17.49 17.17 -30.88
N THR A 264 17.40 18.21 -31.72
CA THR A 264 17.22 19.61 -31.30
C THR A 264 15.99 20.27 -31.95
N TYR A 265 14.93 19.51 -32.21
CA TYR A 265 13.71 20.03 -32.81
C TYR A 265 12.47 19.55 -32.06
N SER A 266 11.55 20.46 -31.76
CA SER A 266 10.40 20.17 -30.90
C SER A 266 9.47 19.10 -31.48
N PHE A 267 9.41 18.93 -32.80
CA PHE A 267 8.61 17.88 -33.45
C PHE A 267 9.22 16.47 -33.37
N SER A 268 10.37 16.30 -32.71
CA SER A 268 11.00 15.00 -32.44
C SER A 268 10.55 14.34 -31.14
N HIS A 269 9.67 14.99 -30.36
CA HIS A 269 9.22 14.50 -29.05
C HIS A 269 8.63 13.06 -29.07
N LYS A 270 7.99 12.63 -30.19
CA LYS A 270 7.50 11.24 -30.30
C LYS A 270 8.62 10.23 -30.49
N VAL A 271 9.72 10.63 -31.11
CA VAL A 271 10.92 9.79 -31.23
C VAL A 271 11.49 9.55 -29.84
N ALA A 272 11.46 10.53 -28.95
CA ALA A 272 11.87 10.37 -27.54
C ALA A 272 11.04 9.27 -26.84
N TYR A 273 9.73 9.26 -27.07
CA TYR A 273 8.83 8.25 -26.50
C TYR A 273 9.00 6.87 -27.14
N ALA A 274 9.12 6.77 -28.46
CA ALA A 274 9.47 5.53 -29.13
C ALA A 274 10.80 4.96 -28.62
N ALA A 275 11.84 5.79 -28.53
CA ALA A 275 13.16 5.40 -28.04
C ALA A 275 13.12 4.93 -26.59
N ALA A 276 12.32 5.59 -25.74
CA ALA A 276 12.11 5.15 -24.36
C ALA A 276 11.42 3.78 -24.29
N LEU A 277 10.38 3.53 -25.11
CA LEU A 277 9.69 2.25 -25.20
C LEU A 277 10.62 1.14 -25.68
N VAL A 278 11.38 1.37 -26.75
CA VAL A 278 12.33 0.38 -27.28
C VAL A 278 13.45 0.12 -26.28
N ALA A 279 14.06 1.16 -25.69
CA ALA A 279 15.04 1.00 -24.61
C ALA A 279 14.47 0.26 -23.39
N ALA A 280 13.17 0.40 -23.14
CA ALA A 280 12.52 -0.30 -22.07
C ALA A 280 12.44 -1.80 -22.34
N VAL A 281 12.11 -2.18 -23.56
CA VAL A 281 12.00 -3.58 -23.97
C VAL A 281 13.37 -4.24 -24.19
N THR A 282 14.27 -3.59 -24.94
CA THR A 282 15.52 -4.21 -25.41
C THR A 282 16.72 -4.01 -24.48
N LYS A 283 16.63 -3.03 -23.57
CA LYS A 283 17.75 -2.58 -22.70
C LYS A 283 18.94 -1.98 -23.45
N GLU A 284 18.84 -1.76 -24.76
CA GLU A 284 19.92 -1.17 -25.55
C GLU A 284 20.16 0.30 -25.15
N THR A 285 21.43 0.63 -24.87
CA THR A 285 21.81 1.94 -24.32
C THR A 285 21.69 3.07 -25.33
N LYS A 286 21.82 2.80 -26.64
CA LYS A 286 21.69 3.80 -27.71
C LYS A 286 20.32 4.48 -27.71
N TYR A 287 19.24 3.72 -27.59
CA TYR A 287 17.88 4.27 -27.54
C TYR A 287 17.60 4.98 -26.22
N ARG A 288 18.19 4.51 -25.11
CA ARG A 288 18.11 5.22 -23.82
C ARG A 288 18.76 6.61 -23.91
N ARG A 289 19.94 6.71 -24.53
CA ARG A 289 20.64 7.98 -24.76
C ARG A 289 19.82 8.91 -25.64
N LEU A 290 19.26 8.38 -26.74
CA LEU A 290 18.38 9.14 -27.63
C LEU A 290 17.15 9.73 -26.90
N ALA A 291 16.46 8.90 -26.09
CA ALA A 291 15.31 9.34 -25.31
C ALA A 291 15.66 10.42 -24.28
N ILE A 292 16.79 10.27 -23.59
CA ILE A 292 17.26 11.25 -22.59
C ILE A 292 17.64 12.58 -23.27
N GLY A 293 18.44 12.55 -24.33
CA GLY A 293 18.90 13.77 -25.01
C GLY A 293 17.74 14.59 -25.57
N LEU A 294 16.77 13.94 -26.21
CA LEU A 294 15.54 14.60 -26.68
C LEU A 294 14.71 15.16 -25.51
N GLY A 295 14.60 14.42 -24.40
CA GLY A 295 13.90 14.88 -23.20
C GLY A 295 14.56 16.11 -22.57
N GLU A 296 15.89 16.13 -22.50
CA GLU A 296 16.67 17.25 -21.98
C GLU A 296 16.50 18.50 -22.86
N PHE A 297 16.55 18.35 -24.18
CA PHE A 297 16.26 19.44 -25.12
C PHE A 297 14.83 20.00 -24.93
N LEU A 298 13.82 19.14 -24.77
CA LEU A 298 12.45 19.61 -24.56
C LEU A 298 12.32 20.36 -23.23
N VAL A 299 12.94 19.88 -22.16
CA VAL A 299 12.94 20.58 -20.86
C VAL A 299 13.72 21.88 -20.90
N SER A 300 14.84 21.95 -21.62
CA SER A 300 15.61 23.19 -21.75
C SER A 300 14.85 24.29 -22.50
N ASN A 301 13.83 23.92 -23.29
CA ASN A 301 12.93 24.85 -23.96
C ASN A 301 11.64 25.13 -23.17
N GLN A 302 11.57 24.74 -21.89
CA GLN A 302 10.47 25.12 -21.01
C GLN A 302 10.75 26.51 -20.41
N ASN A 303 9.83 27.45 -20.58
CA ASN A 303 9.94 28.78 -19.98
C ASN A 303 9.61 28.77 -18.47
N ASP A 304 9.83 29.91 -17.80
CA ASP A 304 9.59 30.07 -16.36
C ASP A 304 8.13 29.89 -15.95
N GLU A 305 7.19 30.08 -16.87
CA GLU A 305 5.76 29.84 -16.64
C GLU A 305 5.39 28.36 -16.77
N GLY A 306 6.26 27.53 -17.34
CA GLY A 306 6.02 26.09 -17.52
C GLY A 306 5.51 25.71 -18.91
N PHE A 307 5.54 26.62 -19.88
CA PHE A 307 5.20 26.38 -21.27
C PHE A 307 6.41 25.86 -22.06
N PHE A 308 6.18 24.89 -22.94
CA PHE A 308 7.19 24.36 -23.86
C PHE A 308 7.03 24.97 -25.26
N GLY A 309 8.13 25.32 -25.91
CA GLY A 309 8.14 25.76 -27.32
C GLY A 309 8.58 27.21 -27.54
N SER A 310 8.58 27.65 -28.81
CA SER A 310 8.96 29.02 -29.18
C SER A 310 7.88 30.03 -28.79
N GLN A 311 8.28 31.25 -28.43
CA GLN A 311 7.36 32.37 -28.20
C GLN A 311 6.65 32.82 -29.50
N ASP A 312 7.16 32.43 -30.67
CA ASP A 312 6.63 32.86 -31.97
C ASP A 312 5.44 32.04 -32.49
N PHE A 313 4.96 31.05 -31.73
CA PHE A 313 3.81 30.25 -32.15
C PHE A 313 2.50 31.04 -32.02
N GLN A 314 1.59 30.84 -32.98
CA GLN A 314 0.21 31.31 -32.86
C GLN A 314 -0.48 30.65 -31.65
N PRO A 315 -1.49 31.28 -31.02
CA PRO A 315 -2.08 30.80 -29.78
C PRO A 315 -2.51 29.31 -29.80
N ILE A 316 -3.18 28.86 -30.86
CA ILE A 316 -3.62 27.44 -30.99
C ILE A 316 -2.42 26.49 -31.10
N ASP A 317 -1.42 26.83 -31.92
CA ASP A 317 -0.21 26.04 -32.08
C ASP A 317 0.60 25.99 -30.77
N LYS A 318 0.59 27.07 -30.01
CA LYS A 318 1.23 27.16 -28.69
C LYS A 318 0.62 26.12 -27.74
N TYR A 319 -0.71 26.08 -27.57
CA TYR A 319 -1.38 25.10 -26.70
C TYR A 319 -1.17 23.66 -27.18
N ASP A 320 -1.31 23.40 -28.48
CA ASP A 320 -1.08 22.07 -29.06
C ASP A 320 0.33 21.55 -28.75
N GLN A 321 1.36 22.40 -28.93
CA GLN A 321 2.76 22.05 -28.68
C GLN A 321 3.10 21.93 -27.19
N ILE A 322 2.58 22.81 -26.33
CA ILE A 322 2.76 22.75 -24.88
C ILE A 322 2.24 21.42 -24.33
N ILE A 323 0.99 21.10 -24.66
CA ILE A 323 0.32 19.91 -24.15
C ILE A 323 1.01 18.66 -24.69
N GLN A 324 1.43 18.70 -25.96
CA GLN A 324 2.15 17.62 -26.59
C GLN A 324 3.51 17.36 -25.95
N ALA A 325 4.32 18.39 -25.68
CA ALA A 325 5.59 18.26 -24.98
C ALA A 325 5.39 17.73 -23.54
N GLY A 326 4.41 18.27 -22.81
CA GLY A 326 4.05 17.77 -21.48
C GLY A 326 3.69 16.28 -21.46
N ASN A 327 2.88 15.82 -22.42
CA ASN A 327 2.54 14.42 -22.59
C ASN A 327 3.78 13.55 -22.85
N HIS A 328 4.63 13.94 -23.81
CA HIS A 328 5.75 13.11 -24.26
C HIS A 328 7.04 13.27 -23.49
N ILE A 329 7.11 14.14 -22.50
CA ILE A 329 8.15 14.12 -21.45
C ILE A 329 7.74 13.16 -20.33
N LEU A 330 6.44 13.08 -20.02
CA LEU A 330 5.91 12.28 -18.91
C LEU A 330 5.59 10.84 -19.28
N GLU A 331 5.19 10.56 -20.53
CA GLU A 331 5.00 9.19 -21.00
C GLU A 331 6.31 8.36 -21.04
N PRO A 332 7.47 8.85 -21.51
CA PRO A 332 8.76 8.16 -21.33
C PRO A 332 9.13 7.96 -19.86
N ALA A 333 8.82 8.93 -19.02
CA ALA A 333 9.04 8.82 -17.58
C ALA A 333 8.13 7.75 -16.94
N SER A 334 6.93 7.54 -17.49
CA SER A 334 6.03 6.45 -17.13
C SER A 334 6.33 5.12 -17.84
N VAL A 335 7.12 5.11 -18.91
CA VAL A 335 7.62 3.88 -19.56
C VAL A 335 8.61 3.12 -18.69
N ASN A 336 9.37 3.81 -17.83
CA ASN A 336 10.12 3.14 -16.76
C ASN A 336 9.21 2.68 -15.60
N ARG A 337 7.94 3.11 -15.54
CA ARG A 337 6.91 2.41 -14.74
C ARG A 337 6.42 1.15 -15.47
N ASN A 338 6.39 1.10 -16.81
CA ASN A 338 6.00 -0.11 -17.55
C ASN A 338 7.06 -1.25 -17.58
N LYS A 339 8.24 -1.06 -16.97
CA LYS A 339 9.13 -2.17 -16.59
C LYS A 339 8.68 -2.91 -15.32
N SER A 340 7.65 -2.43 -14.61
CA SER A 340 7.01 -3.16 -13.50
C SER A 340 5.80 -4.00 -13.92
N HIS A 341 5.58 -4.22 -15.23
CA HIS A 341 4.41 -4.96 -15.72
C HIS A 341 4.72 -6.22 -16.56
N LYS A 342 5.99 -6.56 -16.79
CA LYS A 342 6.39 -7.90 -17.27
C LYS A 342 7.41 -8.64 -16.39
N ASN A 343 7.85 -7.98 -15.32
CA ASN A 343 8.00 -8.64 -14.03
C ASN A 343 6.76 -8.22 -13.22
N MET A 344 5.67 -8.99 -13.21
CA MET A 344 4.95 -9.15 -11.94
C MET A 344 5.79 -10.18 -11.17
N GLU A 345 6.82 -9.76 -10.47
CA GLU A 345 6.63 -9.59 -9.03
C GLU A 345 6.19 -8.18 -8.62
N ASN A 346 4.89 -8.07 -8.33
CA ASN A 346 4.19 -7.05 -7.54
C ASN A 346 4.28 -5.56 -8.00
N PRO A 347 3.20 -4.75 -7.87
CA PRO A 347 3.42 -3.31 -7.61
C PRO A 347 4.43 -3.25 -6.47
N GLU A 348 5.56 -2.53 -6.58
CA GLU A 348 6.54 -2.52 -5.48
C GLU A 348 5.79 -2.02 -4.25
N TRP A 349 5.37 -2.97 -3.41
CA TRP A 349 4.65 -2.70 -2.18
C TRP A 349 5.52 -1.72 -1.40
N PRO A 350 4.93 -0.70 -0.77
CA PRO A 350 5.67 0.30 0.01
C PRO A 350 6.82 -0.34 0.76
N LYS A 351 8.05 0.15 0.60
CA LYS A 351 9.21 -0.56 1.15
C LYS A 351 9.17 -0.53 2.67
N ASP A 352 9.61 -1.64 3.26
CA ASP A 352 9.81 -1.74 4.70
C ASP A 352 8.56 -1.39 5.53
N VAL A 353 7.38 -1.89 5.13
CA VAL A 353 6.15 -1.72 5.92
C VAL A 353 6.32 -2.40 7.27
N GLY A 354 6.04 -1.66 8.33
CA GLY A 354 6.06 -2.20 9.68
C GLY A 354 5.73 -1.18 10.75
N ILE A 355 6.12 -1.49 11.99
CA ILE A 355 5.82 -0.68 13.16
C ILE A 355 6.83 0.48 13.22
N LEU A 356 6.34 1.70 13.03
CA LEU A 356 7.07 2.97 13.13
C LEU A 356 7.24 3.44 14.59
N ALA A 357 6.17 3.29 15.37
CA ALA A 357 6.12 3.65 16.79
C ALA A 357 5.16 2.71 17.52
N ILE A 358 5.41 2.48 18.81
CA ILE A 358 4.58 1.63 19.66
C ILE A 358 4.48 2.27 21.05
N GLU A 359 3.29 2.26 21.63
CA GLU A 359 3.02 2.79 22.97
C GLU A 359 2.22 1.75 23.76
N VAL A 360 2.47 1.66 25.06
CA VAL A 360 1.72 0.76 25.96
C VAL A 360 1.08 1.55 27.10
N TYR A 361 -0.16 1.18 27.42
CA TYR A 361 -0.88 1.59 28.61
C TYR A 361 -1.24 0.39 29.47
N PHE A 362 -1.12 0.55 30.79
CA PHE A 362 -1.58 -0.41 31.79
C PHE A 362 -2.04 0.38 33.02
N PRO A 363 -3.03 -0.12 33.79
CA PRO A 363 -3.54 0.58 34.96
C PRO A 363 -2.46 0.88 35.99
N SER A 364 -2.66 1.95 36.75
CA SER A 364 -1.73 2.44 37.77
C SER A 364 -1.72 1.61 39.07
N GLN A 365 -2.48 0.52 39.14
CA GLN A 365 -2.60 -0.33 40.32
C GLN A 365 -2.42 -1.81 39.99
N TYR A 366 -2.02 -2.59 41.00
CA TYR A 366 -1.85 -4.04 40.89
C TYR A 366 -2.12 -4.75 42.21
N VAL A 367 -2.43 -6.05 42.13
CA VAL A 367 -2.37 -6.97 43.27
C VAL A 367 -1.11 -7.83 43.16
N ASP A 368 -0.41 -8.01 44.28
CA ASP A 368 0.80 -8.84 44.35
C ASP A 368 0.42 -10.34 44.40
N GLN A 369 1.06 -11.16 43.57
CA GLN A 369 0.70 -12.57 43.43
C GLN A 369 1.10 -13.41 44.65
N ASP A 370 2.21 -13.08 45.34
CA ASP A 370 2.60 -13.80 46.56
C ASP A 370 1.60 -13.56 47.69
N LYS A 371 1.09 -12.33 47.81
CA LYS A 371 0.01 -11.98 48.74
C LYS A 371 -1.33 -12.59 48.33
N LEU A 372 -1.58 -12.70 47.02
CA LEU A 372 -2.80 -13.34 46.51
C LEU A 372 -2.77 -14.86 46.76
N GLU A 373 -1.59 -15.51 46.73
CA GLU A 373 -1.45 -16.91 47.12
C GLU A 373 -1.92 -17.16 48.57
N ASP A 374 -1.52 -16.27 49.49
CA ASP A 374 -1.94 -16.34 50.89
C ASP A 374 -3.45 -16.12 51.05
N PHE A 375 -3.99 -15.13 50.34
CA PHE A 375 -5.42 -14.81 50.39
C PHE A 375 -6.29 -15.94 49.83
N ASP A 376 -5.88 -16.55 48.72
CA ASP A 376 -6.58 -17.67 48.08
C ASP A 376 -6.34 -19.01 48.78
N GLN A 377 -5.51 -19.05 49.82
CA GLN A 377 -5.15 -20.25 50.60
C GLN A 377 -4.54 -21.35 49.73
N VAL A 378 -3.64 -20.97 48.81
CA VAL A 378 -2.91 -21.90 47.95
C VAL A 378 -1.47 -22.05 48.41
N SER A 379 -0.78 -23.11 47.97
CA SER A 379 0.63 -23.33 48.28
C SER A 379 1.51 -22.20 47.75
N LYS A 380 2.47 -21.75 48.56
CA LYS A 380 3.49 -20.78 48.13
C LYS A 380 4.18 -21.23 46.84
N GLY A 381 4.35 -20.29 45.92
CA GLY A 381 4.92 -20.55 44.61
C GLY A 381 3.92 -21.01 43.55
N LYS A 382 2.64 -21.26 43.88
CA LYS A 382 1.64 -21.72 42.88
C LYS A 382 1.49 -20.71 41.74
N TYR A 383 1.43 -19.42 42.04
CA TYR A 383 1.29 -18.33 41.08
C TYR A 383 2.66 -17.80 40.68
N THR A 384 3.52 -17.52 41.66
CA THR A 384 4.82 -16.88 41.41
C THR A 384 5.82 -17.77 40.67
N VAL A 385 5.80 -19.09 40.89
CA VAL A 385 6.68 -20.06 40.22
C VAL A 385 5.90 -20.93 39.22
N GLY A 386 4.74 -21.43 39.64
CA GLY A 386 3.90 -22.33 38.85
C GLY A 386 3.34 -21.65 37.60
N LEU A 387 2.89 -20.39 37.72
CA LEU A 387 2.47 -19.56 36.60
C LEU A 387 3.56 -18.60 36.12
N GLY A 388 4.53 -18.28 36.99
CA GLY A 388 5.57 -17.31 36.70
C GLY A 388 5.07 -15.86 36.74
N GLN A 389 4.06 -15.57 37.56
CA GLN A 389 3.42 -14.26 37.65
C GLN A 389 3.80 -13.56 38.96
N ALA A 390 4.30 -12.32 38.89
CA ALA A 390 4.67 -11.56 40.09
C ALA A 390 3.55 -10.62 40.53
N LYS A 391 2.94 -9.90 39.59
CA LYS A 391 1.92 -8.88 39.86
C LYS A 391 0.83 -8.94 38.80
N MET A 392 -0.39 -8.59 39.18
CA MET A 392 -1.54 -8.52 38.28
C MET A 392 -2.14 -7.12 38.30
N GLY A 393 -2.03 -6.41 37.18
CA GLY A 393 -2.66 -5.09 36.99
C GLY A 393 -4.15 -5.23 36.72
N PHE A 394 -4.95 -4.31 37.24
CA PHE A 394 -6.40 -4.36 37.08
C PHE A 394 -7.01 -2.95 37.05
N CYS A 395 -8.15 -2.83 36.37
CA CYS A 395 -8.92 -1.59 36.28
C CYS A 395 -9.87 -1.44 37.48
N SER A 396 -10.04 -0.21 37.96
CA SER A 396 -11.20 0.15 38.79
C SER A 396 -12.43 0.40 37.90
N ASP A 397 -13.52 0.89 38.47
CA ASP A 397 -14.70 1.34 37.73
C ASP A 397 -14.49 2.66 36.95
N ARG A 398 -13.34 3.32 37.12
CA ARG A 398 -12.92 4.48 36.33
C ARG A 398 -12.35 4.13 34.97
N GLU A 399 -11.94 2.88 34.74
CA GLU A 399 -11.28 2.48 33.51
C GLU A 399 -12.05 1.35 32.81
N ASP A 400 -12.28 1.53 31.52
CA ASP A 400 -12.88 0.55 30.63
C ASP A 400 -12.09 0.47 29.32
N VAL A 401 -12.43 -0.47 28.43
CA VAL A 401 -11.67 -0.65 27.18
C VAL A 401 -11.61 0.62 26.33
N HIS A 402 -12.64 1.48 26.37
CA HIS A 402 -12.63 2.74 25.64
C HIS A 402 -11.58 3.69 26.23
N SER A 403 -11.56 3.82 27.56
CA SER A 403 -10.62 4.71 28.24
C SER A 403 -9.17 4.22 28.13
N LEU A 404 -8.93 2.91 28.16
CA LEU A 404 -7.62 2.30 27.88
C LEU A 404 -7.14 2.66 26.46
N CYS A 405 -8.01 2.49 25.46
CA CYS A 405 -7.71 2.75 24.05
C CYS A 405 -7.51 4.25 23.77
N LEU A 406 -8.37 5.13 24.32
CA LEU A 406 -8.21 6.59 24.21
C LEU A 406 -6.87 7.04 24.79
N THR A 407 -6.49 6.49 25.95
CA THR A 407 -5.22 6.81 26.62
C THR A 407 -4.02 6.43 25.77
N VAL A 408 -3.94 5.18 25.33
CA VAL A 408 -2.76 4.70 24.59
C VAL A 408 -2.62 5.39 23.22
N VAL A 409 -3.73 5.68 22.53
CA VAL A 409 -3.73 6.39 21.25
C VAL A 409 -3.23 7.83 21.43
N GLN A 410 -3.81 8.58 22.36
CA GLN A 410 -3.40 9.97 22.55
C GLN A 410 -1.97 10.07 23.06
N ASN A 411 -1.52 9.14 23.92
CA ASN A 411 -0.13 9.10 24.36
C ASN A 411 0.83 8.82 23.18
N LEU A 412 0.50 7.87 22.30
CA LEU A 412 1.32 7.58 21.11
C LEU A 412 1.44 8.81 20.21
N ILE A 413 0.30 9.46 19.90
CA ILE A 413 0.26 10.64 19.02
C ILE A 413 1.08 11.79 19.60
N VAL A 414 0.89 12.12 20.88
CA VAL A 414 1.58 13.23 21.54
C VAL A 414 3.08 12.96 21.69
N LYS A 415 3.48 11.79 22.19
CA LYS A 415 4.90 11.45 22.41
C LYS A 415 5.72 11.47 21.12
N ASN A 416 5.10 11.13 19.99
CA ASN A 416 5.76 11.02 18.69
C ASN A 416 5.47 12.22 17.78
N ASN A 417 4.81 13.27 18.27
CA ASN A 417 4.47 14.48 17.51
C ASN A 417 3.81 14.18 16.15
N ILE A 418 2.83 13.28 16.13
CA ILE A 418 2.13 12.85 14.92
C ILE A 418 0.91 13.75 14.71
N SER A 419 0.67 14.22 13.48
CA SER A 419 -0.59 14.90 13.19
C SER A 419 -1.73 13.90 13.13
N TYR A 420 -2.84 14.19 13.80
CA TYR A 420 -4.07 13.41 13.67
C TYR A 420 -4.55 13.31 12.20
N SER A 421 -4.20 14.27 11.35
CA SER A 421 -4.53 14.27 9.92
C SER A 421 -3.70 13.29 9.09
N ASP A 422 -2.57 12.79 9.63
CA ASP A 422 -1.69 11.84 8.95
C ASP A 422 -2.17 10.38 9.08
N ILE A 423 -3.28 10.14 9.78
CA ILE A 423 -3.87 8.81 9.97
C ILE A 423 -4.98 8.58 8.94
N GLY A 424 -4.81 7.54 8.10
CA GLY A 424 -5.79 7.14 7.09
C GLY A 424 -6.56 5.85 7.43
N ARG A 425 -6.04 5.07 8.37
CA ARG A 425 -6.70 3.87 8.91
C ARG A 425 -6.51 3.78 10.42
N LEU A 426 -7.57 3.42 11.14
CA LEU A 426 -7.58 3.15 12.57
C LEU A 426 -8.41 1.88 12.83
N GLU A 427 -7.80 0.86 13.41
CA GLU A 427 -8.47 -0.41 13.70
C GLU A 427 -8.17 -0.93 15.11
N VAL A 428 -9.20 -1.43 15.79
CA VAL A 428 -9.12 -1.93 17.17
C VAL A 428 -9.28 -3.44 17.21
N GLY A 429 -8.34 -4.13 17.83
CA GLY A 429 -8.47 -5.52 18.24
C GLY A 429 -8.86 -5.61 19.71
N THR A 430 -10.00 -6.22 20.02
CA THR A 430 -10.42 -6.42 21.42
C THR A 430 -11.37 -7.62 21.54
N GLU A 431 -11.41 -8.22 22.72
CA GLU A 431 -12.44 -9.17 23.15
C GLU A 431 -13.23 -8.68 24.39
N THR A 432 -13.06 -7.41 24.76
CA THR A 432 -13.76 -6.73 25.86
C THR A 432 -14.92 -5.91 25.27
N ILE A 433 -16.10 -6.52 25.19
CA ILE A 433 -17.25 -5.94 24.48
C ILE A 433 -18.15 -5.17 25.44
N LEU A 434 -18.28 -3.85 25.23
CA LEU A 434 -19.23 -2.99 25.98
C LEU A 434 -20.50 -2.66 25.20
N ASP A 435 -20.43 -2.74 23.87
CA ASP A 435 -21.56 -2.54 22.96
C ASP A 435 -21.47 -3.57 21.84
N LYS A 436 -22.61 -4.17 21.47
CA LYS A 436 -22.68 -5.26 20.48
C LYS A 436 -22.67 -4.77 19.04
N SER A 437 -22.82 -3.47 18.81
CA SER A 437 -22.90 -2.85 17.49
C SER A 437 -21.92 -1.69 17.34
N LYS A 438 -21.82 -0.81 18.34
CA LYS A 438 -20.93 0.35 18.30
C LYS A 438 -19.49 -0.07 18.63
N SER A 439 -18.60 0.07 17.66
CA SER A 439 -17.19 -0.25 17.80
C SER A 439 -16.44 0.75 18.70
N VAL A 440 -15.42 0.26 19.42
CA VAL A 440 -14.42 1.06 20.14
C VAL A 440 -13.78 2.08 19.19
N LYS A 441 -13.49 1.68 17.94
CA LYS A 441 -12.98 2.58 16.90
C LYS A 441 -13.80 3.87 16.77
N THR A 442 -15.13 3.78 16.80
CA THR A 442 -15.98 4.98 16.70
C THR A 442 -15.94 5.86 17.95
N VAL A 443 -15.56 5.32 19.11
CA VAL A 443 -15.31 6.13 20.32
C VAL A 443 -13.98 6.87 20.19
N LEU A 444 -12.97 6.25 19.59
CA LEU A 444 -11.66 6.87 19.33
C LEU A 444 -11.72 8.03 18.33
N MET A 445 -12.74 8.08 17.45
CA MET A 445 -12.92 9.18 16.49
C MET A 445 -13.05 10.55 17.17
N GLN A 446 -13.47 10.62 18.44
CA GLN A 446 -13.49 11.86 19.24
C GLN A 446 -12.12 12.55 19.33
N LEU A 447 -11.02 11.80 19.17
CA LEU A 447 -9.66 12.38 19.13
C LEU A 447 -9.34 13.04 17.78
N PHE A 448 -10.01 12.66 16.70
CA PHE A 448 -9.74 13.08 15.33
C PHE A 448 -10.75 14.10 14.79
N GLU A 449 -11.97 14.09 15.32
CA GLU A 449 -13.03 15.05 14.97
C GLU A 449 -12.60 16.52 15.09
N PRO A 450 -11.87 16.96 16.15
CA PRO A 450 -11.48 18.37 16.29
C PRO A 450 -10.56 18.90 15.19
N CYS A 451 -9.73 18.04 14.56
CA CYS A 451 -8.89 18.45 13.42
C CYS A 451 -9.57 18.26 12.05
N GLY A 452 -10.82 17.79 12.03
CA GLY A 452 -11.59 17.54 10.81
C GLY A 452 -11.22 16.25 10.06
N ASN A 453 -10.32 15.40 10.58
CA ASN A 453 -9.97 14.15 9.93
C ASN A 453 -10.98 13.04 10.25
N THR A 454 -12.02 12.91 9.42
CA THR A 454 -13.07 11.89 9.59
C THR A 454 -13.01 10.77 8.53
N CYS A 455 -12.21 10.95 7.48
CA CYS A 455 -11.99 9.94 6.44
C CYS A 455 -10.89 8.96 6.89
N ILE A 456 -11.24 8.06 7.82
CA ILE A 456 -10.33 7.07 8.41
C ILE A 456 -10.98 5.68 8.33
N GLU A 457 -10.40 4.78 7.54
CA GLU A 457 -10.85 3.38 7.43
C GLU A 457 -10.62 2.57 8.71
N GLY A 458 -11.19 1.38 8.79
CA GLY A 458 -11.05 0.45 9.92
C GLY A 458 -12.18 0.56 10.95
N ILE A 459 -12.39 -0.52 11.69
CA ILE A 459 -13.42 -0.70 12.72
C ILE A 459 -12.85 -1.52 13.89
N ASP A 460 -13.64 -2.39 14.53
CA ASP A 460 -13.14 -3.38 15.47
C ASP A 460 -13.05 -4.76 14.80
N THR A 461 -12.10 -5.58 15.23
CA THR A 461 -11.95 -6.99 14.82
C THR A 461 -11.74 -7.87 16.04
N THR A 462 -12.47 -8.98 16.12
CA THR A 462 -12.56 -9.81 17.33
C THR A 462 -12.45 -11.29 17.02
N ASN A 463 -11.49 -11.94 17.66
CA ASN A 463 -11.48 -13.38 17.95
C ASN A 463 -10.60 -13.59 19.18
N ALA A 464 -11.17 -13.53 20.39
CA ALA A 464 -10.43 -13.64 21.64
C ALA A 464 -9.13 -12.78 21.61
N CYS A 465 -8.03 -13.29 22.14
CA CYS A 465 -6.73 -12.62 22.19
C CYS A 465 -6.05 -12.42 20.82
N TYR A 466 -6.65 -12.84 19.70
CA TYR A 466 -6.09 -12.70 18.35
C TYR A 466 -6.47 -11.37 17.66
N GLY A 467 -7.49 -10.66 18.15
CA GLY A 467 -8.02 -9.45 17.52
C GLY A 467 -6.95 -8.40 17.16
N GLY A 468 -6.01 -8.12 18.07
CA GLY A 468 -4.92 -7.16 17.82
C GLY A 468 -4.03 -7.55 16.63
N THR A 469 -3.79 -8.84 16.44
CA THR A 469 -3.02 -9.38 15.31
C THR A 469 -3.81 -9.39 14.01
N SER A 470 -5.12 -9.61 14.08
CA SER A 470 -5.99 -9.39 12.93
C SER A 470 -5.93 -7.92 12.47
N ALA A 471 -6.05 -6.97 13.40
CA ALA A 471 -5.98 -5.54 13.11
C ALA A 471 -4.62 -5.12 12.53
N LEU A 472 -3.53 -5.66 13.08
CA LEU A 472 -2.18 -5.43 12.58
C LEU A 472 -2.01 -5.91 11.13
N PHE A 473 -2.46 -7.14 10.83
CA PHE A 473 -2.38 -7.66 9.47
C PHE A 473 -3.27 -6.89 8.50
N ASN A 474 -4.46 -6.47 8.93
CA ASN A 474 -5.35 -5.65 8.10
C ASN A 474 -4.72 -4.28 7.78
N ALA A 475 -4.02 -3.68 8.74
CA ALA A 475 -3.29 -2.43 8.54
C ALA A 475 -2.11 -2.58 7.56
N VAL A 476 -1.27 -3.62 7.74
CA VAL A 476 -0.17 -3.91 6.80
C VAL A 476 -0.71 -4.17 5.39
N ASN A 477 -1.75 -5.00 5.26
CA ASN A 477 -2.40 -5.28 3.98
C ASN A 477 -2.99 -4.03 3.34
N TRP A 478 -3.61 -3.14 4.13
CA TRP A 478 -4.17 -1.88 3.64
C TRP A 478 -3.08 -0.97 3.08
N ILE A 479 -1.95 -0.81 3.78
CA ILE A 479 -0.80 -0.04 3.30
C ILE A 479 -0.25 -0.63 1.99
N GLU A 480 -0.22 -1.96 1.86
CA GLU A 480 0.24 -2.65 0.67
C GLU A 480 -0.82 -2.77 -0.45
N SER A 481 -2.01 -2.21 -0.24
CA SER A 481 -3.14 -2.29 -1.18
C SER A 481 -3.21 -1.11 -2.15
N SER A 482 -4.04 -1.25 -3.19
CA SER A 482 -4.39 -0.14 -4.08
C SER A 482 -5.22 0.97 -3.42
N SER A 483 -5.81 0.71 -2.26
CA SER A 483 -6.61 1.69 -1.50
C SER A 483 -5.75 2.53 -0.55
N TRP A 484 -4.44 2.27 -0.44
CA TRP A 484 -3.55 3.08 0.36
C TRP A 484 -3.47 4.50 -0.20
N ASP A 485 -3.73 5.49 0.65
CA ASP A 485 -3.79 6.91 0.29
C ASP A 485 -2.52 7.68 0.67
N GLY A 486 -1.47 6.97 1.10
CA GLY A 486 -0.19 7.54 1.53
C GLY A 486 -0.11 7.87 3.03
N ARG A 487 -1.23 7.81 3.76
CA ARG A 487 -1.27 8.08 5.22
C ARG A 487 -0.88 6.85 6.04
N LEU A 488 -0.65 7.06 7.34
CA LEU A 488 -0.29 6.01 8.28
C LEU A 488 -1.51 5.22 8.75
N ALA A 489 -1.29 3.98 9.18
CA ALA A 489 -2.32 3.19 9.86
C ALA A 489 -2.03 3.12 11.36
N LEU A 490 -3.07 3.20 12.18
CA LEU A 490 -3.00 3.09 13.63
C LEU A 490 -3.75 1.83 14.08
N VAL A 491 -3.04 0.93 14.75
CA VAL A 491 -3.58 -0.32 15.27
C VAL A 491 -3.64 -0.23 16.78
N VAL A 492 -4.77 -0.56 17.37
CA VAL A 492 -4.95 -0.54 18.83
C VAL A 492 -5.38 -1.93 19.29
N ALA A 493 -4.65 -2.54 20.22
CA ALA A 493 -5.08 -3.72 20.94
C ALA A 493 -5.40 -3.30 22.38
N GLY A 494 -6.55 -3.68 22.94
CA GLY A 494 -6.93 -3.24 24.28
C GLY A 494 -7.95 -4.16 24.93
N ASP A 495 -7.74 -4.50 26.20
CA ASP A 495 -8.59 -5.47 26.89
C ASP A 495 -8.48 -5.37 28.42
N ILE A 496 -9.52 -5.91 29.07
CA ILE A 496 -9.59 -6.12 30.51
C ILE A 496 -9.89 -7.62 30.73
N ALA A 497 -8.87 -8.37 31.13
CA ALA A 497 -8.96 -9.80 31.39
C ALA A 497 -9.35 -10.07 32.83
N VAL A 498 -10.64 -10.37 33.05
CA VAL A 498 -11.19 -10.73 34.36
C VAL A 498 -11.84 -12.10 34.33
N TYR A 499 -11.79 -12.79 35.47
CA TYR A 499 -12.33 -14.13 35.66
C TYR A 499 -13.07 -14.22 36.98
N ALA A 500 -14.06 -15.12 37.03
CA ALA A 500 -14.76 -15.48 38.26
C ALA A 500 -13.78 -15.99 39.33
N THR A 501 -14.22 -16.02 40.59
CA THR A 501 -13.44 -16.61 41.70
C THR A 501 -13.04 -18.04 41.34
N GLY A 502 -11.76 -18.37 41.50
CA GLY A 502 -11.22 -19.70 41.20
C GLY A 502 -9.82 -19.62 40.59
N ASN A 503 -9.33 -20.76 40.11
CA ASN A 503 -7.94 -20.91 39.66
C ASN A 503 -7.54 -19.98 38.49
N ALA A 504 -8.48 -19.49 37.68
CA ALA A 504 -8.21 -18.60 36.55
C ALA A 504 -8.08 -17.12 36.94
N ARG A 505 -8.55 -16.72 38.13
CA ARG A 505 -8.51 -15.31 38.55
C ARG A 505 -7.09 -14.74 38.60
N CYS A 506 -6.13 -15.54 39.07
CA CYS A 506 -4.73 -15.15 39.16
C CYS A 506 -4.03 -14.96 37.80
N THR A 507 -4.69 -15.31 36.68
CA THR A 507 -4.17 -15.09 35.32
C THR A 507 -4.81 -13.90 34.60
N GLY A 508 -5.56 -13.06 35.32
CA GLY A 508 -6.11 -11.82 34.76
C GLY A 508 -5.04 -10.77 34.43
N GLY A 509 -5.49 -9.59 34.05
CA GLY A 509 -4.65 -8.45 33.67
C GLY A 509 -5.44 -7.40 32.90
N ALA A 510 -4.84 -6.24 32.65
CA ALA A 510 -5.47 -5.20 31.83
C ALA A 510 -4.41 -4.31 31.18
N GLY A 511 -4.69 -3.86 29.97
CA GLY A 511 -3.84 -2.92 29.26
C GLY A 511 -4.26 -2.68 27.82
N ALA A 512 -3.54 -1.78 27.16
CA ALA A 512 -3.69 -1.50 25.75
C ALA A 512 -2.34 -1.18 25.11
N VAL A 513 -2.19 -1.49 23.83
CA VAL A 513 -1.03 -1.18 23.01
C VAL A 513 -1.51 -0.49 21.73
N ALA A 514 -0.92 0.66 21.40
CA ALA A 514 -1.09 1.30 20.10
C ALA A 514 0.18 1.12 19.26
N MET A 515 0.01 0.82 17.98
CA MET A 515 1.10 0.64 17.02
C MET A 515 0.82 1.49 15.78
N LEU A 516 1.77 2.36 15.43
CA LEU A 516 1.74 3.12 14.20
C LEU A 516 2.42 2.33 13.09
N ILE A 517 1.73 2.11 11.98
CA ILE A 517 2.18 1.28 10.86
C ILE A 517 2.42 2.16 9.63
N GLY A 518 3.55 1.96 8.96
CA GLY A 518 3.92 2.72 7.77
C GLY A 518 5.13 2.14 7.05
N PRO A 519 5.48 2.66 5.86
CA PRO A 519 6.72 2.33 5.16
C PRO A 519 7.96 2.87 5.88
N GLY A 520 9.13 2.29 5.60
CA GLY A 520 10.41 2.74 6.18
C GLY A 520 10.51 2.48 7.68
N ALA A 521 9.81 1.46 8.18
CA ALA A 521 9.73 1.17 9.60
C ALA A 521 11.04 0.62 10.18
N PRO A 522 11.35 0.88 11.47
CA PRO A 522 12.44 0.22 12.18
C PRO A 522 12.14 -1.24 12.51
N LEU A 523 10.86 -1.63 12.64
CA LEU A 523 10.44 -3.01 12.85
C LEU A 523 9.61 -3.44 11.65
N VAL A 524 10.22 -4.15 10.71
CA VAL A 524 9.64 -4.44 9.38
C VAL A 524 9.09 -5.86 9.32
N PHE A 525 7.92 -6.05 8.72
CA PHE A 525 7.37 -7.39 8.52
C PHE A 525 8.17 -8.19 7.50
N ASP A 526 8.48 -9.44 7.84
CA ASP A 526 8.99 -10.38 6.87
C ASP A 526 7.85 -10.84 5.94
N ARG A 527 7.72 -10.14 4.81
CA ARG A 527 6.79 -10.53 3.73
C ARG A 527 6.94 -12.01 3.38
N LYS A 528 5.79 -12.63 3.09
CA LYS A 528 5.62 -14.07 2.83
C LYS A 528 5.89 -14.99 4.03
N CYS A 529 6.42 -14.50 5.16
CA CYS A 529 6.70 -15.28 6.37
C CYS A 529 5.60 -15.08 7.41
N ARG A 530 4.41 -15.60 7.10
CA ARG A 530 3.28 -15.69 8.03
C ARG A 530 2.57 -17.03 7.86
N ALA A 531 2.41 -17.77 8.94
CA ALA A 531 1.61 -18.97 9.05
C ALA A 531 0.39 -18.72 9.91
N THR A 532 -0.75 -19.26 9.52
CA THR A 532 -2.03 -19.11 10.23
C THR A 532 -2.67 -20.47 10.38
N HIS A 533 -3.18 -20.77 11.58
CA HIS A 533 -4.02 -21.92 11.87
C HIS A 533 -5.31 -21.44 12.56
N MET A 534 -6.44 -21.90 12.04
CA MET A 534 -7.77 -21.62 12.58
C MET A 534 -8.55 -22.92 12.64
N GLN A 535 -9.34 -23.09 13.70
CA GLN A 535 -10.11 -24.32 13.92
C GLN A 535 -11.32 -24.01 14.80
N HIS A 536 -12.45 -24.65 14.57
CA HIS A 536 -13.59 -24.55 15.48
C HIS A 536 -13.36 -25.41 16.74
N VAL A 537 -13.32 -24.77 17.92
CA VAL A 537 -13.21 -25.41 19.25
C VAL A 537 -13.91 -24.57 20.33
N TYR A 538 -14.16 -25.17 21.50
CA TYR A 538 -14.75 -24.51 22.67
C TYR A 538 -13.79 -24.54 23.88
N ASP A 539 -12.55 -24.11 23.68
CA ASP A 539 -11.52 -24.10 24.72
C ASP A 539 -11.67 -22.93 25.71
N PHE A 540 -11.99 -21.75 25.18
CA PHE A 540 -12.38 -20.56 25.95
C PHE A 540 -13.32 -19.71 25.08
N TYR A 541 -14.44 -19.26 25.65
CA TYR A 541 -15.44 -18.46 24.95
C TYR A 541 -16.34 -17.70 25.93
N LYS A 542 -16.99 -16.63 25.48
CA LYS A 542 -17.90 -15.79 26.29
C LYS A 542 -19.34 -15.89 25.76
N PRO A 543 -20.09 -16.96 26.12
CA PRO A 543 -21.45 -17.15 25.61
C PRO A 543 -22.49 -16.33 26.37
N ASP A 544 -22.21 -15.99 27.64
CA ASP A 544 -23.09 -15.18 28.48
C ASP A 544 -22.81 -13.70 28.25
N MET A 545 -23.74 -13.03 27.58
CA MET A 545 -23.63 -11.60 27.25
C MET A 545 -23.89 -10.68 28.46
N ALA A 546 -24.36 -11.23 29.59
CA ALA A 546 -24.62 -10.50 30.82
C ALA A 546 -23.44 -10.53 31.81
N SER A 547 -22.35 -11.23 31.46
CA SER A 547 -21.18 -11.43 32.31
C SER A 547 -19.89 -11.15 31.55
N GLU A 548 -18.92 -10.52 32.21
CA GLU A 548 -17.57 -10.38 31.65
C GLU A 548 -16.78 -11.69 31.71
N TYR A 549 -17.22 -12.66 32.51
CA TYR A 549 -16.47 -13.87 32.78
C TYR A 549 -16.61 -14.89 31.65
N PRO A 550 -15.50 -15.46 31.16
CA PRO A 550 -15.52 -16.47 30.13
C PRO A 550 -15.86 -17.86 30.69
N MET A 551 -16.42 -18.70 29.82
CA MET A 551 -16.41 -20.16 29.98
C MET A 551 -15.04 -20.67 29.53
N VAL A 552 -14.36 -21.45 30.38
CA VAL A 552 -12.99 -21.90 30.14
C VAL A 552 -12.84 -23.38 30.47
N ASP A 553 -12.39 -24.17 29.50
CA ASP A 553 -11.80 -25.49 29.75
C ASP A 553 -10.28 -25.33 29.81
N GLY A 554 -9.75 -25.26 31.03
CA GLY A 554 -8.33 -25.01 31.27
C GLY A 554 -7.40 -26.08 30.68
N ARG A 555 -7.85 -27.33 30.58
CA ARG A 555 -7.05 -28.40 29.96
C ARG A 555 -7.11 -28.28 28.45
N LEU A 556 -8.31 -28.15 27.88
CA LEU A 556 -8.49 -28.02 26.44
C LEU A 556 -7.78 -26.78 25.89
N SER A 557 -7.82 -25.63 26.58
CA SER A 557 -7.13 -24.40 26.16
C SER A 557 -5.62 -24.55 26.04
N ILE A 558 -4.96 -25.26 26.97
CA ILE A 558 -3.53 -25.56 26.86
C ILE A 558 -3.26 -26.48 25.66
N GLN A 559 -4.09 -27.50 25.46
CA GLN A 559 -3.97 -28.42 24.32
C GLN A 559 -4.14 -27.69 22.99
N CYS A 560 -5.18 -26.86 22.86
CA CYS A 560 -5.46 -26.07 21.67
C CYS A 560 -4.35 -25.04 21.38
N TYR A 561 -3.82 -24.39 22.41
CA TYR A 561 -2.69 -23.47 22.27
C TYR A 561 -1.45 -24.18 21.71
N LEU A 562 -1.04 -25.31 22.31
CA LEU A 562 0.15 -26.05 21.87
C LEU A 562 -0.05 -26.70 20.49
N HIS A 563 -1.26 -27.21 20.21
CA HIS A 563 -1.59 -27.72 18.89
C HIS A 563 -1.51 -26.63 17.81
N ALA A 564 -2.07 -25.45 18.08
CA ALA A 564 -2.00 -24.31 17.19
C ALA A 564 -0.56 -23.83 16.98
N LEU A 565 0.27 -23.89 18.02
CA LEU A 565 1.70 -23.60 17.94
C LEU A 565 2.41 -24.56 16.98
N ASP A 566 2.18 -25.88 17.12
CA ASP A 566 2.77 -26.90 16.23
C ASP A 566 2.36 -26.67 14.76
N ARG A 567 1.06 -26.44 14.51
CA ARG A 567 0.54 -26.19 13.15
C ARG A 567 1.10 -24.90 12.54
N CYS A 568 1.15 -23.81 13.32
CA CYS A 568 1.73 -22.57 12.83
C CYS A 568 3.24 -22.70 12.59
N TYR A 569 3.95 -23.40 13.48
CA TYR A 569 5.38 -23.66 13.37
C TYR A 569 5.72 -24.38 12.06
N GLU A 570 5.07 -25.53 11.80
CA GLU A 570 5.33 -26.35 10.62
C GLU A 570 5.20 -25.54 9.32
N ILE A 571 4.10 -24.78 9.21
CA ILE A 571 3.83 -23.92 8.05
C ILE A 571 4.82 -22.74 7.99
N PHE A 572 5.17 -22.17 9.14
CA PHE A 572 6.03 -21.00 9.22
C PHE A 572 7.46 -21.32 8.79
N VAL A 573 8.03 -22.42 9.30
CA VAL A 573 9.37 -22.87 8.92
C VAL A 573 9.46 -23.10 7.41
N LYS A 574 8.47 -23.78 6.83
CA LYS A 574 8.39 -23.97 5.38
C LYS A 574 8.38 -22.64 4.63
N LYS A 575 7.52 -21.70 5.03
CA LYS A 575 7.46 -20.36 4.40
C LYS A 575 8.74 -19.55 4.57
N LEU A 576 9.42 -19.67 5.71
CA LEU A 576 10.68 -18.99 5.99
C LEU A 576 11.81 -19.56 5.12
N GLN A 577 11.84 -20.88 4.90
CA GLN A 577 12.73 -21.56 3.97
C GLN A 577 12.44 -21.16 2.52
N ASP A 578 11.19 -21.24 2.07
CA ASP A 578 10.76 -20.88 0.71
C ASP A 578 11.08 -19.41 0.38
N ALA A 579 11.03 -18.52 1.39
CA ALA A 579 11.39 -17.11 1.25
C ALA A 579 12.91 -16.85 1.26
N GLY A 580 13.75 -17.87 1.42
CA GLY A 580 15.22 -17.74 1.53
C GLY A 580 15.66 -16.99 2.78
N LYS A 581 14.83 -16.97 3.83
CA LYS A 581 15.05 -16.18 5.05
C LYS A 581 15.49 -17.03 6.24
N MET A 582 15.50 -18.36 6.10
CA MET A 582 16.00 -19.30 7.09
C MET A 582 17.52 -19.10 7.29
N LYS A 583 17.95 -18.83 8.53
CA LYS A 583 19.36 -18.81 8.95
C LYS A 583 19.66 -20.02 9.84
N GLY A 584 20.86 -20.57 9.69
CA GLY A 584 21.26 -21.75 10.44
C GLY A 584 20.43 -22.97 10.06
N SER A 585 20.22 -23.85 11.03
CA SER A 585 19.75 -25.21 10.78
C SER A 585 18.33 -25.47 11.29
N SER A 586 17.86 -24.63 12.21
CA SER A 586 16.61 -24.76 12.96
C SER A 586 15.90 -23.41 13.11
N LEU A 587 14.60 -23.39 13.42
CA LEU A 587 13.91 -22.11 13.69
C LEU A 587 14.58 -21.37 14.85
N LEU A 588 15.02 -22.11 15.87
CA LEU A 588 15.74 -21.58 17.00
C LEU A 588 17.04 -20.85 16.62
N ASP A 589 17.71 -21.23 15.53
CA ASP A 589 18.89 -20.52 15.01
C ASP A 589 18.52 -19.25 14.22
N SER A 590 17.32 -19.23 13.63
CA SER A 590 16.86 -18.20 12.70
C SER A 590 16.32 -16.91 13.33
N ALA A 591 16.07 -16.93 14.64
CA ALA A 591 15.47 -15.83 15.37
C ALA A 591 16.34 -15.44 16.58
N ASP A 592 16.35 -14.15 16.89
CA ASP A 592 17.03 -13.57 18.04
C ASP A 592 16.06 -13.39 19.22
N ALA A 593 14.76 -13.32 18.93
CA ALA A 593 13.71 -13.28 19.94
C ALA A 593 12.50 -14.14 19.52
N PHE A 594 11.92 -14.85 20.49
CA PHE A 594 10.61 -15.49 20.37
C PHE A 594 9.63 -14.84 21.33
N ILE A 595 8.60 -14.21 20.78
CA ILE A 595 7.58 -13.48 21.50
C ILE A 595 6.26 -14.23 21.35
N PHE A 596 5.57 -14.50 22.44
CA PHE A 596 4.34 -15.27 22.44
C PHE A 596 3.20 -14.44 23.05
N HIS A 597 1.98 -14.72 22.62
CA HIS A 597 0.82 -14.46 23.47
C HIS A 597 1.07 -15.10 24.84
N SER A 598 0.98 -14.30 25.90
CA SER A 598 1.42 -14.67 27.24
C SER A 598 0.24 -14.64 28.22
N PRO A 599 -0.60 -15.69 28.29
CA PRO A 599 -1.60 -15.84 29.35
C PRO A 599 -0.95 -15.86 30.74
N TYR A 600 0.21 -16.53 30.84
CA TYR A 600 1.08 -16.53 31.99
C TYR A 600 2.48 -17.02 31.56
N CYS A 601 3.53 -16.58 32.26
CA CYS A 601 4.92 -16.78 31.84
C CYS A 601 5.33 -18.26 31.71
N LYS A 602 4.80 -19.16 32.54
CA LYS A 602 5.14 -20.59 32.47
C LYS A 602 4.71 -21.23 31.14
N LEU A 603 3.55 -20.86 30.58
CA LEU A 603 3.13 -21.38 29.28
C LEU A 603 4.08 -20.95 28.16
N VAL A 604 4.62 -19.73 28.25
CA VAL A 604 5.62 -19.24 27.29
C VAL A 604 6.91 -20.04 27.37
N GLN A 605 7.39 -20.36 28.58
CA GLN A 605 8.55 -21.24 28.75
C GLN A 605 8.31 -22.62 28.13
N LYS A 606 7.11 -23.21 28.33
CA LYS A 606 6.71 -24.46 27.68
C LYS A 606 6.61 -24.35 26.15
N SER A 607 6.23 -23.18 25.64
CA SER A 607 6.12 -22.92 24.21
C SER A 607 7.48 -22.97 23.53
N VAL A 608 8.53 -22.43 24.14
CA VAL A 608 9.91 -22.54 23.62
C VAL A 608 10.39 -24.00 23.63
N ALA A 609 10.12 -24.74 24.71
CA ALA A 609 10.39 -26.17 24.76
C ALA A 609 9.66 -26.93 23.65
N ARG A 610 8.43 -26.53 23.32
CA ARG A 610 7.65 -27.10 22.23
C ARG A 610 8.24 -26.77 20.86
N LEU A 611 8.79 -25.57 20.64
CA LEU A 611 9.53 -25.25 19.42
C LEU A 611 10.74 -26.19 19.24
N LEU A 612 11.51 -26.41 20.31
CA LEU A 612 12.64 -27.35 20.27
C LEU A 612 12.20 -28.78 19.96
N LEU A 613 11.05 -29.23 20.49
CA LEU A 613 10.48 -30.53 20.12
C LEU A 613 10.15 -30.60 18.63
N ASN A 614 9.53 -29.56 18.07
CA ASN A 614 9.21 -29.53 16.65
C ASN A 614 10.48 -29.56 15.78
N ASP A 615 11.53 -28.79 16.14
CA ASP A 615 12.84 -28.84 15.48
C ASP A 615 13.45 -30.25 15.56
N PHE A 616 13.44 -30.85 16.74
CA PHE A 616 13.96 -32.20 16.99
C PHE A 616 13.24 -33.29 16.18
N LEU A 617 11.92 -33.23 16.09
CA LEU A 617 11.13 -34.18 15.30
C LEU A 617 11.28 -33.95 13.78
N SER A 618 11.49 -32.70 13.36
CA SER A 618 11.64 -32.35 11.95
C SER A 618 13.03 -32.67 11.40
N ASN A 619 14.07 -32.60 12.23
CA ASN A 619 15.44 -32.91 11.81
C ASN A 619 16.24 -33.55 12.96
N PRO A 620 16.18 -34.89 13.11
CA PRO A 620 16.74 -35.60 14.27
C PRO A 620 18.27 -35.60 14.39
N HIS A 621 18.98 -34.97 13.46
CA HIS A 621 20.44 -34.85 13.43
C HIS A 621 20.94 -33.46 13.89
N LEU A 622 20.06 -32.48 14.08
CA LEU A 622 20.44 -31.09 14.45
C LEU A 622 20.85 -30.91 15.90
N HIS A 623 20.35 -31.78 16.77
CA HIS A 623 20.64 -31.70 18.20
C HIS A 623 21.45 -32.94 18.54
N GLY A 624 22.68 -32.73 19.03
CA GLY A 624 23.60 -33.79 19.41
C GLY A 624 23.05 -34.69 20.52
N ASN A 625 23.93 -35.42 21.20
CA ASN A 625 23.52 -36.38 22.22
C ASN A 625 23.06 -35.68 23.52
N ASN A 626 21.83 -35.17 23.53
CA ASN A 626 21.27 -34.33 24.60
C ASN A 626 20.34 -35.12 25.54
N GLY A 627 20.33 -36.46 25.45
CA GLY A 627 19.42 -37.31 26.23
C GLY A 627 17.95 -37.24 25.79
N LEU A 628 17.67 -36.70 24.59
CA LEU A 628 16.33 -36.59 24.01
C LEU A 628 15.96 -37.77 23.08
N ASP A 629 16.89 -38.70 22.84
CA ASP A 629 16.73 -39.79 21.88
C ASP A 629 15.52 -40.69 22.13
N THR A 630 15.10 -40.82 23.39
CA THR A 630 13.90 -41.59 23.78
C THR A 630 12.61 -41.01 23.21
N PHE A 631 12.61 -39.75 22.76
CA PHE A 631 11.46 -39.06 22.21
C PHE A 631 11.43 -39.04 20.66
N ARG A 632 12.32 -39.75 19.97
CA ARG A 632 12.43 -39.70 18.49
C ARG A 632 11.18 -40.14 17.72
N SER A 633 10.34 -40.98 18.33
CA SER A 633 9.15 -41.58 17.69
C SER A 633 7.83 -41.07 18.26
N VAL A 634 7.85 -40.07 19.14
CA VAL A 634 6.62 -39.52 19.72
C VAL A 634 5.84 -38.71 18.70
N LYS A 635 4.52 -38.69 18.84
CA LYS A 635 3.66 -37.79 18.07
C LYS A 635 3.35 -36.53 18.88
N HIS A 636 3.06 -35.44 18.17
CA HIS A 636 2.67 -34.19 18.80
C HIS A 636 1.43 -34.36 19.67
N GLU A 637 0.41 -35.09 19.20
CA GLU A 637 -0.84 -35.32 19.94
C GLU A 637 -0.67 -36.07 21.26
N ASP A 638 0.32 -36.94 21.36
CA ASP A 638 0.55 -37.77 22.55
C ASP A 638 1.35 -37.04 23.65
N THR A 639 1.90 -35.86 23.33
CA THR A 639 2.90 -35.19 24.17
C THR A 639 2.41 -33.90 24.84
N TYR A 640 1.20 -33.42 24.56
CA TYR A 640 0.70 -32.14 25.13
C TYR A 640 0.68 -32.10 26.67
N PHE A 641 0.53 -33.25 27.31
CA PHE A 641 0.50 -33.38 28.77
C PHE A 641 1.49 -34.42 29.29
N ASP A 642 2.42 -34.89 28.46
CA ASP A 642 3.48 -35.80 28.89
C ASP A 642 4.53 -35.03 29.70
N LYS A 643 4.58 -35.32 31.00
CA LYS A 643 5.49 -34.66 31.95
C LYS A 643 6.95 -35.00 31.73
N ALA A 644 7.26 -36.19 31.24
CA ALA A 644 8.63 -36.57 30.94
C ALA A 644 9.13 -35.78 29.72
N CYS A 645 8.32 -35.72 28.65
CA CYS A 645 8.62 -34.92 27.47
C CYS A 645 8.73 -33.42 27.81
N GLU A 646 7.73 -32.85 28.51
CA GLU A 646 7.73 -31.46 28.94
C GLU A 646 9.01 -31.11 29.72
N SER A 647 9.37 -31.90 30.73
CA SER A 647 10.54 -31.64 31.57
C SER A 647 11.86 -31.74 30.80
N ALA A 648 12.00 -32.75 29.93
CA ALA A 648 13.19 -32.96 29.13
C ALA A 648 13.44 -31.79 28.17
N PHE A 649 12.41 -31.36 27.44
CA PHE A 649 12.52 -30.26 26.48
C PHE A 649 12.60 -28.89 27.15
N MET A 650 11.97 -28.69 28.31
CA MET A 650 12.16 -27.46 29.10
C MET A 650 13.61 -27.32 29.58
N LYS A 651 14.23 -28.41 30.05
CA LYS A 651 15.65 -28.41 30.42
C LYS A 651 16.56 -28.17 29.21
N ALA A 652 16.30 -28.86 28.10
CA ALA A 652 17.12 -28.74 26.90
C ALA A 652 17.01 -27.35 26.23
N SER A 653 15.89 -26.65 26.41
CA SER A 653 15.66 -25.30 25.85
C SER A 653 15.92 -24.16 26.84
N GLU A 654 16.47 -24.44 28.02
CA GLU A 654 16.62 -23.43 29.09
C GLU A 654 17.47 -22.23 28.66
N ASP A 655 18.62 -22.48 28.02
CA ASP A 655 19.50 -21.41 27.53
C ASP A 655 18.84 -20.59 26.40
N VAL A 656 18.11 -21.26 25.50
CA VAL A 656 17.35 -20.62 24.43
C VAL A 656 16.27 -19.72 25.02
N PHE A 657 15.50 -20.23 25.99
CA PHE A 657 14.49 -19.45 26.69
C PHE A 657 15.10 -18.24 27.38
N ARG A 658 16.18 -18.42 28.16
CA ARG A 658 16.87 -17.34 28.90
C ARG A 658 17.35 -16.23 27.98
N GLN A 659 17.91 -16.58 26.82
CA GLN A 659 18.49 -15.61 25.89
C GLN A 659 17.44 -14.94 24.98
N LYS A 660 16.50 -15.73 24.44
CA LYS A 660 15.63 -15.33 23.32
C LYS A 660 14.17 -15.06 23.72
N THR A 661 13.74 -15.43 24.93
CA THR A 661 12.32 -15.30 25.31
C THR A 661 12.11 -14.67 26.68
N GLN A 662 12.94 -14.97 27.68
CA GLN A 662 12.83 -14.35 29.00
C GLN A 662 12.84 -12.80 28.95
N PRO A 663 13.64 -12.13 28.09
CA PRO A 663 13.60 -10.67 27.97
C PRO A 663 12.25 -10.12 27.45
N THR A 664 11.41 -10.97 26.85
CA THR A 664 10.08 -10.60 26.34
C THR A 664 8.99 -10.71 27.40
N LEU A 665 9.30 -11.09 28.66
CA LEU A 665 8.29 -11.43 29.67
C LEU A 665 8.08 -10.37 30.76
N LEU A 666 8.75 -9.22 30.70
CA LEU A 666 8.65 -8.17 31.73
C LEU A 666 7.19 -7.77 31.98
N LEU A 667 6.45 -7.36 30.94
CA LEU A 667 5.07 -6.91 31.09
C LEU A 667 4.14 -8.07 31.46
N ALA A 668 4.30 -9.25 30.87
CA ALA A 668 3.49 -10.42 31.23
C ALA A 668 3.63 -10.76 32.72
N ASN A 669 4.85 -10.77 33.26
CA ASN A 669 5.13 -11.10 34.66
C ASN A 669 4.62 -10.02 35.63
N GLN A 670 4.71 -8.73 35.26
CA GLN A 670 4.38 -7.61 36.14
C GLN A 670 2.93 -7.11 35.99
N ILE A 671 2.22 -7.44 34.92
CA ILE A 671 0.85 -6.97 34.66
C ILE A 671 -0.15 -8.13 34.57
N GLY A 672 0.26 -9.31 34.12
CA GLY A 672 -0.68 -10.40 33.84
C GLY A 672 -1.14 -10.44 32.39
N ASN A 673 -2.18 -11.22 32.14
CA ASN A 673 -2.71 -11.42 30.80
C ASN A 673 -3.46 -10.17 30.36
N MET A 674 -2.96 -9.49 29.35
CA MET A 674 -3.68 -8.35 28.76
C MET A 674 -4.66 -8.79 27.66
N TYR A 675 -4.79 -10.08 27.32
CA TYR A 675 -5.47 -10.56 26.10
C TYR A 675 -4.84 -10.08 24.79
N THR A 676 -5.56 -9.37 23.91
CA THR A 676 -5.06 -8.95 22.59
C THR A 676 -3.75 -8.16 22.59
N PRO A 677 -3.44 -7.29 23.56
CA PRO A 677 -2.17 -6.59 23.66
C PRO A 677 -1.03 -7.48 24.17
N SER A 678 -1.29 -8.68 24.69
CA SER A 678 -0.29 -9.49 25.42
C SER A 678 0.96 -9.82 24.58
N VAL A 679 0.78 -10.24 23.31
CA VAL A 679 1.91 -10.50 22.41
C VAL A 679 2.73 -9.22 22.11
N TYR A 680 2.05 -8.07 22.02
CA TYR A 680 2.70 -6.78 21.77
C TYR A 680 3.34 -6.20 23.04
N GLY A 681 2.80 -6.49 24.22
CA GLY A 681 3.48 -6.26 25.48
C GLY A 681 4.78 -7.07 25.59
N GLY A 682 4.80 -8.27 25.01
CA GLY A 682 6.03 -9.04 24.86
C GLY A 682 7.06 -8.38 23.93
N LEU A 683 6.60 -7.80 22.82
CA LEU A 683 7.45 -7.01 21.93
C LEU A 683 8.00 -5.76 22.62
N VAL A 684 7.17 -5.00 23.34
CA VAL A 684 7.61 -3.85 24.14
C VAL A 684 8.64 -4.29 25.18
N SER A 685 8.40 -5.40 25.89
CA SER A 685 9.34 -5.95 26.88
C SER A 685 10.71 -6.23 26.28
N TYR A 686 10.75 -6.84 25.08
CA TYR A 686 11.99 -7.10 24.36
C TYR A 686 12.73 -5.81 24.02
N LEU A 687 12.03 -4.83 23.43
CA LEU A 687 12.61 -3.54 23.02
C LEU A 687 13.22 -2.77 24.20
N VAL A 688 12.59 -2.78 25.38
CA VAL A 688 13.12 -2.09 26.58
C VAL A 688 14.17 -2.90 27.34
N SER A 689 14.40 -4.16 26.94
CA SER A 689 15.38 -5.04 27.58
C SER A 689 16.77 -4.96 26.95
N ARG A 690 16.89 -4.40 25.74
CA ARG A 690 18.12 -4.39 24.92
C ARG A 690 18.52 -3.00 24.48
N SER A 691 19.81 -2.78 24.25
CA SER A 691 20.35 -1.58 23.59
C SER A 691 19.91 -1.51 22.11
N THR A 692 20.02 -0.32 21.49
CA THR A 692 19.74 -0.16 20.05
C THR A 692 20.68 -1.01 19.20
N GLU A 693 21.93 -1.13 19.65
CA GLU A 693 23.01 -1.86 18.97
C GLU A 693 22.75 -3.36 18.99
N GLU A 694 22.24 -3.90 20.12
CA GLU A 694 21.84 -5.30 20.22
C GLU A 694 20.60 -5.63 19.39
N LEU A 695 19.68 -4.68 19.20
CA LEU A 695 18.44 -4.88 18.44
C LEU A 695 18.65 -4.76 16.93
N ALA A 696 19.57 -3.91 16.48
CA ALA A 696 19.81 -3.66 15.07
C ALA A 696 20.16 -4.96 14.30
N GLY A 697 19.39 -5.25 13.25
CA GLY A 697 19.57 -6.45 12.41
C GLY A 697 18.97 -7.74 12.98
N SER A 698 18.39 -7.70 14.18
CA SER A 698 17.80 -8.86 14.82
C SER A 698 16.46 -9.27 14.17
N ARG A 699 16.11 -10.55 14.27
CA ARG A 699 14.80 -11.08 13.88
C ARG A 699 13.99 -11.49 15.11
N CYS A 700 12.78 -10.97 15.20
CA CYS A 700 11.77 -11.40 16.16
C CYS A 700 10.77 -12.34 15.46
N VAL A 701 10.48 -13.49 16.08
CA VAL A 701 9.36 -14.37 15.70
C VAL A 701 8.25 -14.20 16.74
N LEU A 702 7.05 -13.91 16.28
CA LEU A 702 5.87 -13.67 17.10
C LEU A 702 4.85 -14.79 16.88
N PHE A 703 4.30 -15.33 17.97
CA PHE A 703 3.16 -16.25 17.96
C PHE A 703 1.96 -15.63 18.68
N SER A 704 0.93 -15.28 17.91
CA SER A 704 -0.34 -14.80 18.43
C SER A 704 -1.37 -15.92 18.45
N TYR A 705 -2.10 -16.05 19.56
CA TYR A 705 -3.15 -17.03 19.75
C TYR A 705 -4.39 -16.34 20.32
N GLY A 706 -5.58 -16.79 19.89
CA GLY A 706 -6.85 -16.50 20.52
C GLY A 706 -7.74 -17.73 20.45
N SER A 707 -8.36 -18.09 21.57
CA SER A 707 -9.26 -19.24 21.70
C SER A 707 -10.47 -19.18 20.75
N GLY A 708 -11.08 -20.33 20.52
CA GLY A 708 -12.20 -20.51 19.57
C GLY A 708 -11.92 -21.31 18.27
N LEU A 709 -10.73 -21.36 17.65
CA LEU A 709 -9.47 -20.64 17.84
C LEU A 709 -8.97 -20.05 16.51
N ALA A 710 -8.20 -18.97 16.63
CA ALA A 710 -7.42 -18.36 15.58
C ALA A 710 -5.99 -18.08 16.06
N SER A 711 -5.00 -18.40 15.24
CA SER A 711 -3.59 -18.23 15.60
C SER A 711 -2.73 -17.88 14.40
N SER A 712 -1.61 -17.20 14.62
CA SER A 712 -0.59 -16.99 13.60
C SER A 712 0.82 -16.89 14.18
N MET A 713 1.77 -17.48 13.47
CA MET A 713 3.20 -17.25 13.65
C MET A 713 3.73 -16.39 12.49
N PHE A 714 4.46 -15.33 12.79
CA PHE A 714 5.02 -14.41 11.80
C PHE A 714 6.35 -13.83 12.31
N SER A 715 7.15 -13.25 11.43
CA SER A 715 8.39 -12.58 11.86
C SER A 715 8.49 -11.14 11.42
N MET A 716 9.29 -10.40 12.19
CA MET A 716 9.69 -9.04 11.92
C MET A 716 11.21 -8.94 12.02
N HIS A 717 11.83 -8.14 11.17
CA HIS A 717 13.24 -7.79 11.28
C HIS A 717 13.39 -6.36 11.77
N ILE A 718 14.37 -6.13 12.65
CA ILE A 718 14.71 -4.82 13.16
C ILE A 718 15.82 -4.25 12.28
N THR A 719 15.61 -3.07 11.70
CA THR A 719 16.57 -2.50 10.75
C THR A 719 17.81 -1.95 11.45
N SER A 720 18.96 -1.98 10.76
CA SER A 720 20.23 -1.42 11.26
C SER A 720 20.45 0.04 10.86
N SER A 721 19.63 0.58 9.96
CA SER A 721 19.67 1.98 9.51
C SER A 721 18.28 2.43 9.07
N SER A 722 17.85 3.63 9.46
CA SER A 722 16.60 4.21 8.98
C SER A 722 16.74 4.60 7.50
N THR A 723 15.80 4.18 6.67
CA THR A 723 15.72 4.55 5.25
C THR A 723 14.98 5.87 5.02
N LEU A 724 14.47 6.51 6.08
CA LEU A 724 13.69 7.75 5.99
C LEU A 724 14.61 8.99 6.04
N PRO A 725 14.42 10.00 5.16
CA PRO A 725 15.30 11.16 5.02
C PRO A 725 15.50 12.02 6.28
N ASN A 726 14.63 11.88 7.29
CA ASN A 726 14.58 12.77 8.46
C ASN A 726 14.71 12.04 9.82
N ASN A 727 15.00 10.72 9.86
CA ASN A 727 15.16 9.92 11.10
C ASN A 727 14.00 9.94 12.12
N HIS A 728 12.83 10.53 11.81
CA HIS A 728 11.72 10.73 12.76
C HIS A 728 11.16 9.43 13.37
N PHE A 729 11.25 8.31 12.65
CA PHE A 729 10.85 6.98 13.13
C PHE A 729 12.05 6.01 13.17
N SER A 730 13.18 6.49 13.67
CA SER A 730 14.35 5.62 13.89
C SER A 730 14.12 4.62 15.03
N LEU A 731 14.91 3.56 15.07
CA LEU A 731 14.90 2.61 16.19
C LEU A 731 15.17 3.29 17.54
N GLN A 732 16.00 4.33 17.55
CA GLN A 732 16.27 5.12 18.75
C GLN A 732 15.01 5.88 19.21
N CYS A 733 14.33 6.59 18.30
CA CYS A 733 13.09 7.29 18.62
C CYS A 733 12.01 6.35 19.17
N LEU A 734 11.86 5.17 18.55
CA LEU A 734 10.94 4.14 19.03
C LEU A 734 11.29 3.68 20.46
N LYS A 735 12.57 3.52 20.77
CA LYS A 735 13.01 3.17 22.13
C LYS A 735 12.82 4.31 23.13
N ASP A 736 13.09 5.54 22.74
CA ASP A 736 12.92 6.71 23.59
C ASP A 736 11.45 6.87 24.02
N GLY A 737 10.51 6.62 23.10
CA GLY A 737 9.07 6.61 23.39
C GLY A 737 8.66 5.59 24.46
N LEU A 738 9.43 4.51 24.61
CA LEU A 738 9.23 3.43 25.59
C LEU A 738 10.10 3.59 26.86
N GLY A 739 10.89 4.66 26.97
CA GLY A 739 11.86 4.84 28.06
C GLY A 739 11.22 4.91 29.46
N ASP A 740 9.94 5.27 29.54
CA ASP A 740 9.19 5.40 30.79
C ASP A 740 8.57 4.09 31.29
N VAL A 741 8.56 3.01 30.50
CA VAL A 741 7.81 1.77 30.80
C VAL A 741 8.20 1.15 32.14
N LYS A 742 9.51 0.98 32.42
CA LYS A 742 9.98 0.40 33.69
C LYS A 742 9.62 1.27 34.89
N SER A 743 9.90 2.58 34.79
CA SER A 743 9.51 3.56 35.80
C SER A 743 8.00 3.55 36.07
N ARG A 744 7.17 3.44 35.03
CA ARG A 744 5.71 3.36 35.17
C ARG A 744 5.27 2.08 35.87
N LEU A 745 5.91 0.93 35.61
CA LEU A 745 5.62 -0.31 36.34
C LEU A 745 5.90 -0.17 37.84
N ASP A 746 7.02 0.46 38.20
CA ASP A 746 7.48 0.62 39.58
C ASP A 746 6.64 1.64 40.37
N ARG A 747 6.12 2.66 39.69
CA ARG A 747 5.24 3.69 40.29
C ARG A 747 3.81 3.22 40.55
N ARG A 748 3.42 2.02 40.10
CA ARG A 748 2.06 1.52 40.34
C ARG A 748 1.81 1.31 41.83
N LYS A 749 0.57 1.53 42.24
CA LYS A 749 0.09 1.32 43.61
C LYS A 749 -0.24 -0.16 43.83
N GLU A 750 0.38 -0.76 44.83
CA GLU A 750 -0.03 -2.07 45.31
C GLU A 750 -1.39 -1.96 46.03
N VAL A 751 -2.30 -2.88 45.72
CA VAL A 751 -3.61 -3.02 46.36
C VAL A 751 -3.67 -4.40 47.04
N SER A 752 -4.11 -4.41 48.30
CA SER A 752 -4.24 -5.65 49.07
C SER A 752 -5.25 -6.61 48.42
N PRO A 753 -5.07 -7.94 48.51
CA PRO A 753 -6.01 -8.91 47.96
C PRO A 753 -7.48 -8.75 48.39
N PRO A 754 -7.81 -8.43 49.67
CA PRO A 754 -9.19 -8.16 50.06
C PRO A 754 -9.82 -6.96 49.33
N GLU A 755 -9.04 -5.88 49.17
CA GLU A 755 -9.50 -4.68 48.47
C GLU A 755 -9.62 -4.93 46.95
N PHE A 756 -8.68 -5.66 46.36
CA PHE A 756 -8.78 -6.13 44.99
C PHE A 756 -10.07 -6.94 44.77
N ASN A 757 -10.38 -7.89 45.66
CA ASN A 757 -11.60 -8.68 45.58
C ASN A 757 -12.87 -7.81 45.70
N ARG A 758 -12.86 -6.78 46.57
CA ARG A 758 -13.95 -5.80 46.68
C ARG A 758 -14.15 -5.04 45.37
N LEU A 759 -13.07 -4.59 44.73
CA LEU A 759 -13.12 -3.86 43.46
C LEU A 759 -13.58 -4.75 42.30
N MET A 760 -13.18 -6.03 42.27
CA MET A 760 -13.66 -6.99 41.28
C MET A 760 -15.18 -7.25 41.43
N LYS A 761 -15.67 -7.32 42.67
CA LYS A 761 -17.10 -7.42 42.93
C LYS A 761 -17.86 -6.16 42.51
N LEU A 762 -17.31 -4.96 42.80
CA LEU A 762 -17.89 -3.71 42.32
C LEU A 762 -18.00 -3.70 40.78
N ARG A 763 -16.97 -4.18 40.08
CA ARG A 763 -16.98 -4.29 38.61
C ARG A 763 -18.09 -5.22 38.12
N GLU A 764 -18.24 -6.39 38.73
CA GLU A 764 -19.32 -7.34 38.44
C GLU A 764 -20.71 -6.69 38.63
N GLU A 765 -20.91 -5.98 39.74
CA GLU A 765 -22.17 -5.29 40.07
C GLU A 765 -22.48 -4.09 39.15
N THR A 766 -21.47 -3.50 38.50
CA THR A 766 -21.60 -2.25 37.75
C THR A 766 -21.46 -2.41 36.24
N HIS A 767 -21.02 -3.58 35.75
CA HIS A 767 -20.71 -3.82 34.34
C HIS A 767 -21.84 -3.41 33.38
N HIS A 768 -23.10 -3.67 33.75
CA HIS A 768 -24.30 -3.33 32.96
C HIS A 768 -25.17 -2.21 33.59
N LYS A 769 -24.67 -1.50 34.59
CA LYS A 769 -25.48 -0.53 35.33
C LYS A 769 -25.61 0.80 34.57
N ALA A 770 -26.83 1.25 34.40
CA ALA A 770 -27.18 2.56 33.82
C ALA A 770 -28.46 3.10 34.51
N PRO A 771 -28.50 4.38 34.94
CA PRO A 771 -27.37 5.30 35.01
C PRO A 771 -26.36 4.90 36.09
N TYR A 772 -25.10 5.29 35.90
CA TYR A 772 -24.00 5.03 36.83
C TYR A 772 -22.95 6.15 36.82
N VAL A 773 -22.43 6.48 38.00
CA VAL A 773 -21.28 7.38 38.16
C VAL A 773 -20.18 6.60 38.87
N PRO A 774 -19.01 6.37 38.24
CA PRO A 774 -17.91 5.66 38.87
C PRO A 774 -17.46 6.30 40.19
N GLN A 775 -17.13 5.44 41.16
CA GLN A 775 -16.78 5.78 42.53
C GLN A 775 -15.27 5.76 42.78
N GLY A 776 -14.47 5.15 41.89
CA GLY A 776 -13.03 5.08 42.02
C GLY A 776 -12.34 6.46 42.07
N GLU A 777 -11.19 6.49 42.74
CA GLU A 777 -10.32 7.67 42.85
C GLU A 777 -9.73 8.07 41.48
N ILE A 778 -9.73 9.37 41.17
CA ILE A 778 -9.14 9.91 39.93
C ILE A 778 -7.65 10.20 40.12
N ASP A 779 -7.26 10.72 41.29
CA ASP A 779 -5.88 11.13 41.60
C ASP A 779 -4.89 9.96 41.62
N GLY A 780 -5.39 8.72 41.69
CA GLY A 780 -4.59 7.51 41.61
C GLY A 780 -4.21 7.09 40.19
N LEU A 781 -4.79 7.71 39.15
CA LEU A 781 -4.49 7.39 37.74
C LEU A 781 -3.18 8.02 37.29
N PHE A 782 -2.56 7.45 36.25
CA PHE A 782 -1.40 8.10 35.65
C PHE A 782 -1.79 9.45 35.01
N PRO A 783 -0.87 10.43 34.95
CA PRO A 783 -1.08 11.66 34.20
C PRO A 783 -1.40 11.38 32.72
N GLY A 784 -2.38 12.08 32.15
CA GLY A 784 -2.83 11.87 30.77
C GLY A 784 -3.75 10.65 30.55
N THR A 785 -4.16 9.94 31.61
CA THR A 785 -5.12 8.83 31.53
C THR A 785 -6.53 9.34 31.26
N TRP A 786 -7.19 8.75 30.26
CA TRP A 786 -8.64 8.86 30.09
C TRP A 786 -9.37 7.95 31.06
N TYR A 787 -10.48 8.45 31.61
CA TYR A 787 -11.31 7.74 32.58
C TYR A 787 -12.79 8.01 32.35
N LEU A 788 -13.63 7.04 32.74
CA LEU A 788 -15.08 7.11 32.70
C LEU A 788 -15.59 8.10 33.76
N THR A 789 -16.38 9.08 33.32
CA THR A 789 -17.00 10.07 34.21
C THR A 789 -18.43 9.68 34.58
N SER A 790 -19.18 9.13 33.62
CA SER A 790 -20.56 8.71 33.83
C SER A 790 -21.06 7.80 32.71
N VAL A 791 -22.06 6.98 33.04
CA VAL A 791 -22.94 6.26 32.13
C VAL A 791 -24.36 6.77 32.38
N ASP A 792 -25.02 7.31 31.36
CA ASP A 792 -26.39 7.80 31.52
C ASP A 792 -27.45 6.68 31.41
N ASP A 793 -28.72 7.05 31.57
CA ASP A 793 -29.88 6.14 31.48
C ASP A 793 -30.02 5.45 30.12
N LYS A 794 -29.38 5.99 29.07
CA LYS A 794 -29.32 5.46 27.72
C LYS A 794 -28.01 4.75 27.41
N HIS A 795 -27.24 4.39 28.44
CA HIS A 795 -25.96 3.70 28.34
C HIS A 795 -24.87 4.48 27.58
N ARG A 796 -25.05 5.79 27.38
CA ARG A 796 -24.04 6.64 26.74
C ARG A 796 -22.95 6.93 27.78
N ARG A 797 -21.71 6.63 27.40
CA ARG A 797 -20.54 6.78 28.27
C ARG A 797 -19.83 8.10 27.97
N GLN A 798 -19.46 8.83 29.02
CA GLN A 798 -18.66 10.06 28.93
C GLN A 798 -17.29 9.86 29.56
N TYR A 799 -16.29 10.53 28.99
CA TYR A 799 -14.91 10.42 29.44
C TYR A 799 -14.27 11.78 29.66
N ALA A 800 -13.31 11.82 30.58
CA ALA A 800 -12.41 12.95 30.78
C ALA A 800 -10.97 12.44 30.85
N ARG A 801 -10.01 13.36 30.79
CA ARG A 801 -8.58 13.03 30.81
C ARG A 801 -7.91 13.70 31.99
N THR A 802 -7.09 12.96 32.74
CA THR A 802 -6.26 13.57 33.79
C THR A 802 -5.24 14.52 33.16
N PRO A 803 -4.89 15.64 33.82
CA PRO A 803 -3.87 16.56 33.33
C PRO A 803 -2.52 15.86 33.11
N LEU A 804 -1.74 16.33 32.14
CA LEU A 804 -0.33 15.96 32.04
C LEU A 804 0.43 16.64 33.19
N GLN A 805 1.41 15.95 33.79
CA GLN A 805 2.34 16.61 34.70
C GLN A 805 3.17 17.60 33.88
N VAL A 806 3.05 18.90 34.16
CA VAL A 806 3.92 19.92 33.60
C VAL A 806 5.31 19.67 34.17
N SER A 807 6.24 19.17 33.36
CA SER A 807 7.65 19.31 33.68
C SER A 807 8.03 20.77 33.46
N ASP A 808 8.57 21.44 34.46
CA ASP A 808 9.13 22.79 34.34
C ASP A 808 10.04 22.87 33.11
N GLY A 809 9.59 23.51 32.03
CA GLY A 809 10.48 23.85 30.90
C GLY A 809 9.98 23.67 29.46
N CYS A 810 8.72 23.32 29.18
CA CYS A 810 8.22 23.44 27.80
C CYS A 810 6.73 23.77 27.75
N THR A 811 6.42 24.98 27.29
CA THR A 811 5.07 25.47 27.04
C THR A 811 4.39 24.63 25.95
N ALA A 812 3.21 24.11 26.28
CA ALA A 812 2.35 23.33 25.40
C ALA A 812 1.87 24.14 24.18
N VAL A 813 1.80 23.45 23.03
CA VAL A 813 0.91 23.75 21.90
C VAL A 813 -0.17 22.69 21.89
#